data_AF-A0AA39NXQ5-F1
#
_entry.id   AF-A0AA39NXQ5-F1
#
_cell.length_a   1.000
_cell.length_b   1.000
_cell.length_c   1.000
_cell.angle_alpha   90.00
_cell.angle_beta   90.00
_cell.angle_gamma   90.00
#
_symmetry.space_group_name_H-M   'P 1'
#
loop_
_entity.id
_entity.type
_entity.pdbx_description
1 polymer ?
#
loop_
_entity_poly.entity_id
_entity_poly.type
_entity_poly.pdbx_seq_one_letter_code
_entity_poly.pdbx_strand_id
1 'polypeptide(L)'
;MAMQQSRTFRLQDLLSNTGDGKDEENLSVNNGHVGTYIEEHKIFITTPNGSFIPRPPTATEILLHEDGRFGHHDPTRAPQFFNAKFCHFSVILRCPGPKDDTHPYRNWLDTIWYDVVDTDIVYSTGYLTHIGLLSQEVHSRFQHAFNYIDECSSAAHSSKRFSEEFNGFLGIRCIRLEALVNRTRSVMMDSMTIHVQVAAMQSYWLELVARLDYMEHYQPVMNGKTHRDDTLNSSQLMGTFTVNLDVILKAEEPVVFPLNTSLPSPPFPVVYKGDPSHPQKFYAMHCFTQIFNTYRNPFNFVTISQPSIAHTEPTQAAASSSSSISITTGHPAHNQRGKAKALGPLASAQASRKKKSSSNQQQDKFTNLVGTYTPSLIPAWADAIAKIDKFSECSQEREEHSRLAQSQSNKEGPIAPSHVNGYVFPDPALLVYASATRQSLFFRQWEHCRDALIYRVTLSSSNAKPLRPQLWRELLAMAFKSGNAQGTKVHDLMAQALGSALEAPGSGTTILQVPAPASDQPVDIKRGKYLIWELCELNFRQELLSLDTHLTHPDSSATEEDVINFQLKHQEQIMGLFSDGSLVPLTPTATNCLALPSWSERFEALKSFRDVMQAWEIPLSFVSKGHLGPLGSEVALRTEAALVAHYAQTFFDVFGQPPVLPHLRPSGGMS
;
A
#
# COMPACT_ATOMS: atom_id res chain seq x y z
N MET A 1 -4.70 -11.99 32.02
CA MET A 1 -5.14 -12.82 33.17
C MET A 1 -4.07 -12.70 34.25
N ALA A 2 -4.48 -12.62 35.53
CA ALA A 2 -3.77 -12.05 36.70
C ALA A 2 -3.77 -10.50 36.74
N MET A 3 -4.58 -9.93 37.64
CA MET A 3 -4.43 -8.56 38.12
C MET A 3 -3.05 -8.44 38.78
N GLN A 4 -2.04 -7.99 38.03
CA GLN A 4 -0.70 -7.76 38.57
C GLN A 4 -0.66 -6.39 39.25
N GLN A 5 -0.42 -6.41 40.56
CA GLN A 5 -0.51 -5.28 41.47
C GLN A 5 0.61 -4.25 41.19
N SER A 6 0.30 -3.12 40.58
CA SER A 6 1.11 -1.92 40.74
C SER A 6 0.83 -1.32 42.12
N ARG A 7 1.83 -1.21 43.00
CA ARG A 7 1.68 -0.45 44.25
C ARG A 7 1.90 1.04 43.96
N THR A 8 0.82 1.82 44.00
CA THR A 8 0.87 3.28 43.97
C THR A 8 1.05 3.80 45.39
N PHE A 9 2.08 4.62 45.61
CA PHE A 9 2.32 5.25 46.90
C PHE A 9 1.98 6.73 46.81
N ARG A 10 1.21 7.26 47.78
CA ARG A 10 1.04 8.70 47.92
C ARG A 10 2.27 9.27 48.64
N LEU A 11 2.62 10.53 48.35
CA LEU A 11 3.73 11.22 49.04
C LEU A 11 3.63 11.10 50.58
N GLN A 12 2.42 11.13 51.13
CA GLN A 12 2.14 10.95 52.57
C GLN A 12 2.58 9.57 53.11
N ASP A 13 2.49 8.51 52.30
CA ASP A 13 2.92 7.16 52.66
C ASP A 13 4.46 7.02 52.63
N LEU A 14 5.12 7.72 51.69
CA LEU A 14 6.58 7.79 51.60
C LEU A 14 7.18 8.59 52.77
N LEU A 15 6.54 9.71 53.14
CA LEU A 15 6.94 10.54 54.28
C LEU A 15 6.65 9.88 55.64
N SER A 16 5.69 8.94 55.70
CA SER A 16 5.38 8.21 56.94
C SER A 16 6.46 7.21 57.39
N ASN A 17 7.39 6.84 56.49
CA ASN A 17 8.54 5.98 56.79
C ASN A 17 9.82 6.77 57.15
N THR A 18 9.86 8.07 56.89
CA THR A 18 10.89 8.96 57.41
C THR A 18 10.36 9.55 58.71
N GLY A 19 10.65 8.86 59.82
CA GLY A 19 10.34 9.39 61.14
C GLY A 19 11.11 10.68 61.39
N ASP A 20 10.50 11.81 61.09
CA ASP A 20 10.32 12.89 62.04
C ASP A 20 9.28 13.87 61.52
N GLY A 21 8.44 14.35 62.44
CA GLY A 21 7.40 15.31 62.10
C GLY A 21 7.98 16.71 61.86
N LYS A 22 7.18 17.50 61.11
CA LYS A 22 7.35 18.93 60.79
C LYS A 22 8.32 19.19 59.65
N ASP A 23 7.75 19.47 58.48
CA ASP A 23 7.72 20.83 57.92
C ASP A 23 6.84 20.83 56.65
N GLU A 24 6.04 21.88 56.46
CA GLU A 24 5.41 22.20 55.17
C GLU A 24 6.53 22.61 54.19
N GLU A 25 7.33 21.65 53.73
CA GLU A 25 8.36 21.89 52.72
C GLU A 25 7.73 21.97 51.33
N ASN A 26 7.97 23.10 50.66
CA ASN A 26 7.68 23.33 49.24
C ASN A 26 8.02 22.09 48.39
N LEU A 27 7.06 21.63 47.60
CA LEU A 27 7.24 20.55 46.62
C LEU A 27 8.40 20.90 45.66
N SER A 28 9.58 20.33 45.90
CA SER A 28 10.71 20.32 44.97
C SER A 28 10.45 19.27 43.87
N VAL A 29 11.14 19.37 42.73
CA VAL A 29 11.15 18.32 41.67
C VAL A 29 11.51 16.93 42.23
N ASN A 30 12.20 16.89 43.38
CA ASN A 30 12.55 15.67 44.09
C ASN A 30 11.41 15.08 44.94
N ASN A 31 10.32 15.82 45.17
CA ASN A 31 9.17 15.43 45.96
C ASN A 31 8.00 15.12 45.01
N GLY A 32 8.07 14.00 44.31
CA GLY A 32 6.99 13.59 43.40
C GLY A 32 5.66 13.43 44.14
N HIS A 33 4.59 14.07 43.64
CA HIS A 33 3.22 14.00 44.17
C HIS A 33 2.72 12.56 44.34
N VAL A 34 3.04 11.68 43.37
CA VAL A 34 2.85 10.23 43.48
C VAL A 34 4.07 9.48 42.93
N GLY A 35 4.24 8.24 43.39
CA GLY A 35 5.29 7.33 42.92
C GLY A 35 4.76 5.91 42.65
N THR A 36 5.38 5.22 41.71
CA THR A 36 5.11 3.81 41.41
C THR A 36 6.41 3.04 41.19
N TYR A 37 6.44 1.79 41.65
CA TYR A 37 7.52 0.86 41.38
C TYR A 37 7.04 -0.25 40.45
N ILE A 38 7.78 -0.49 39.37
CA ILE A 38 7.52 -1.55 38.40
C ILE A 38 8.55 -2.65 38.61
N GLU A 39 8.17 -3.65 39.40
CA GLU A 39 9.06 -4.72 39.87
C GLU A 39 9.72 -5.50 38.73
N GLU A 40 8.96 -5.81 37.68
CA GLU A 40 9.42 -6.57 36.50
C GLU A 40 10.61 -5.91 35.79
N HIS A 41 10.64 -4.57 35.78
CA HIS A 41 11.69 -3.80 35.11
C HIS A 41 12.64 -3.10 36.08
N LYS A 42 12.40 -3.23 37.40
CA LYS A 42 13.12 -2.56 38.48
C LYS A 42 13.18 -1.03 38.31
N ILE A 43 12.10 -0.42 37.83
CA ILE A 43 12.01 1.03 37.58
C ILE A 43 11.14 1.67 38.67
N PHE A 44 11.65 2.74 39.28
CA PHE A 44 10.85 3.63 40.12
C PHE A 44 10.54 4.91 39.34
N ILE A 45 9.27 5.31 39.31
CA ILE A 45 8.79 6.48 38.58
C ILE A 45 8.05 7.37 39.55
N THR A 46 8.29 8.67 39.44
CA THR A 46 7.57 9.71 40.17
C THR A 46 7.02 10.75 39.19
N THR A 47 6.01 11.49 39.63
CA THR A 47 5.52 12.67 38.91
C THR A 47 5.36 13.83 39.89
N PRO A 48 5.82 15.04 39.55
CA PRO A 48 5.65 16.21 40.41
C PRO A 48 4.24 16.81 40.36
N ASN A 49 3.50 16.57 39.28
CA ASN A 49 2.30 17.32 38.90
C ASN A 49 1.06 16.43 38.64
N GLY A 50 1.25 15.12 38.46
CA GLY A 50 0.18 14.16 38.18
C GLY A 50 -0.33 13.46 39.44
N SER A 51 -1.60 13.08 39.45
CA SER A 51 -2.24 12.31 40.53
C SER A 51 -2.15 10.78 40.36
N PHE A 52 -1.52 10.32 39.27
CA PHE A 52 -1.36 8.91 38.88
C PHE A 52 -0.08 8.76 38.04
N ILE A 53 0.41 7.54 37.77
CA ILE A 53 1.51 7.30 36.82
C ILE A 53 1.08 6.21 35.83
N PRO A 54 1.01 6.51 34.51
CA PRO A 54 0.69 5.52 33.50
C PRO A 54 1.79 4.47 33.40
N ARG A 55 1.43 3.25 32.95
CA ARG A 55 2.41 2.21 32.72
C ARG A 55 3.29 2.61 31.53
N PRO A 56 4.63 2.71 31.69
CA PRO A 56 5.54 3.01 30.60
C PRO A 56 5.56 1.90 29.55
N PRO A 57 5.93 2.22 28.30
CA PRO A 57 6.08 1.23 27.26
C PRO A 57 7.32 0.38 27.53
N THR A 58 7.17 -0.78 28.17
CA THR A 58 8.31 -1.61 28.60
C THR A 58 8.45 -2.92 27.82
N ALA A 59 7.49 -3.26 26.95
CA ALA A 59 7.61 -4.46 26.14
C ALA A 59 8.75 -4.32 25.12
N THR A 60 9.55 -5.38 24.98
CA THR A 60 10.67 -5.40 24.01
C THR A 60 10.25 -5.77 22.60
N GLU A 61 9.01 -6.24 22.43
CA GLU A 61 8.42 -6.61 21.15
C GLU A 61 7.19 -5.74 20.89
N ILE A 62 7.17 -5.08 19.74
CA ILE A 62 6.08 -4.20 19.32
C ILE A 62 5.27 -4.95 18.26
N LEU A 63 3.96 -4.98 18.45
CA LEU A 63 3.01 -5.73 17.62
C LEU A 63 1.95 -4.79 17.08
N LEU A 64 1.44 -5.10 15.89
CA LEU A 64 0.20 -4.52 15.40
C LEU A 64 -0.98 -5.23 16.07
N HIS A 65 -1.99 -4.47 16.49
CA HIS A 65 -3.21 -4.97 17.10
C HIS A 65 -4.39 -4.90 16.13
N GLU A 66 -5.49 -5.59 16.46
CA GLU A 66 -6.73 -5.62 15.65
C GLU A 66 -7.35 -4.24 15.41
N ASP A 67 -7.06 -3.26 16.28
CA ASP A 67 -7.48 -1.86 16.12
C ASP A 67 -6.60 -1.07 15.13
N GLY A 68 -5.63 -1.73 14.48
CA GLY A 68 -4.69 -1.11 13.55
C GLY A 68 -3.57 -0.31 14.23
N ARG A 69 -3.39 -0.44 15.56
CA ARG A 69 -2.45 0.36 16.35
C ARG A 69 -1.41 -0.49 17.08
N PHE A 70 -0.48 0.17 17.79
CA PHE A 70 0.68 -0.45 18.44
C PHE A 70 0.59 -0.50 19.98
N GLY A 71 -0.64 -0.48 20.50
CA GLY A 71 -0.89 -0.55 21.94
C GLY A 71 -0.20 0.58 22.71
N HIS A 72 0.56 0.24 23.75
CA HIS A 72 1.26 1.23 24.60
C HIS A 72 2.50 1.87 23.95
N HIS A 73 2.94 1.37 22.79
CA HIS A 73 4.02 1.99 22.02
C HIS A 73 3.51 3.10 21.09
N ASP A 74 2.21 3.21 20.88
CA ASP A 74 1.59 4.27 20.07
C ASP A 74 1.65 5.62 20.83
N PRO A 75 2.37 6.64 20.30
CA PRO A 75 2.50 7.94 20.95
C PRO A 75 1.18 8.71 21.06
N THR A 76 0.16 8.33 20.29
CA THR A 76 -1.17 8.95 20.32
C THR A 76 -2.08 8.38 21.40
N ARG A 77 -1.70 7.25 22.01
CA ARG A 77 -2.46 6.57 23.08
C ARG A 77 -1.77 6.58 24.42
N ALA A 78 -0.44 6.57 24.43
CA ALA A 78 0.33 6.43 25.65
C ALA A 78 1.58 7.33 25.66
N PRO A 79 1.99 7.83 26.85
CA PRO A 79 3.22 8.60 27.00
C PRO A 79 4.44 7.77 26.61
N GLN A 80 5.39 8.42 25.93
CA GLN A 80 6.61 7.78 25.47
C GLN A 80 7.83 8.25 26.28
N PHE A 81 8.93 7.50 26.22
CA PHE A 81 10.21 7.99 26.73
C PHE A 81 10.66 9.21 25.92
N PHE A 82 11.16 10.22 26.62
CA PHE A 82 11.56 11.48 26.01
C PHE A 82 12.68 11.23 25.01
N ASN A 83 12.50 11.78 23.81
CA ASN A 83 13.52 11.76 22.78
C ASN A 83 13.58 13.13 22.12
N ALA A 84 14.78 13.72 22.02
CA ALA A 84 14.95 15.05 21.45
C ALA A 84 14.48 15.14 19.99
N LYS A 85 14.54 14.06 19.20
CA LYS A 85 14.04 14.05 17.82
C LYS A 85 12.50 14.06 17.76
N PHE A 86 11.86 13.42 18.72
CA PHE A 86 10.41 13.27 18.85
C PHE A 86 9.85 14.04 20.05
N CYS A 87 10.43 15.19 20.35
CA CYS A 87 10.08 15.99 21.53
C CYS A 87 8.60 16.41 21.54
N HIS A 88 7.97 16.55 20.38
CA HIS A 88 6.54 16.87 20.25
C HIS A 88 5.61 15.77 20.76
N PHE A 89 6.07 14.53 20.91
CA PHE A 89 5.23 13.46 21.46
C PHE A 89 4.77 13.75 22.89
N SER A 90 5.52 14.55 23.66
CA SER A 90 5.12 14.93 25.01
C SER A 90 3.93 15.88 25.03
N VAL A 91 3.70 16.61 23.94
CA VAL A 91 2.62 17.61 23.83
C VAL A 91 1.48 17.15 22.92
N ILE A 92 1.47 15.87 22.50
CA ILE A 92 0.27 15.29 21.89
C ILE A 92 -0.87 15.38 22.89
N LEU A 93 -2.02 15.90 22.45
CA LEU A 93 -3.21 15.97 23.29
C LEU A 93 -3.86 14.60 23.44
N ARG A 94 -4.38 14.36 24.63
CA ARG A 94 -5.09 13.13 24.95
C ARG A 94 -6.53 13.19 24.47
N CYS A 95 -7.16 12.02 24.37
CA CYS A 95 -8.60 11.96 24.18
C CYS A 95 -9.30 12.71 25.32
N PRO A 96 -10.16 13.71 25.02
CA PRO A 96 -10.83 14.47 26.08
C PRO A 96 -11.75 13.57 26.90
N GLY A 97 -11.75 13.79 28.22
CA GLY A 97 -12.71 13.14 29.08
C GLY A 97 -14.15 13.58 28.78
N PRO A 98 -15.18 12.80 29.17
CA PRO A 98 -16.58 13.16 28.92
C PRO A 98 -16.96 14.56 29.42
N LYS A 99 -16.32 15.02 30.50
CA LYS A 99 -16.56 16.31 31.16
C LYS A 99 -15.54 17.41 30.82
N ASP A 100 -14.61 17.15 29.90
CA ASP A 100 -13.54 18.08 29.55
C ASP A 100 -13.98 19.05 28.44
N ASP A 101 -14.81 20.01 28.81
CA ASP A 101 -15.38 21.00 27.88
C ASP A 101 -14.35 22.05 27.40
N THR A 102 -13.19 22.15 28.06
CA THR A 102 -12.14 23.13 27.71
C THR A 102 -11.10 22.57 26.74
N HIS A 103 -11.25 21.33 26.27
CA HIS A 103 -10.30 20.71 25.35
C HIS A 103 -10.31 21.41 23.98
N PRO A 104 -9.15 21.88 23.47
CA PRO A 104 -9.07 22.72 22.27
C PRO A 104 -9.62 22.03 21.02
N TYR A 105 -9.53 20.69 20.98
CA TYR A 105 -10.00 19.87 19.86
C TYR A 105 -11.23 19.01 20.18
N ARG A 106 -12.07 19.42 21.16
CA ARG A 106 -13.28 18.67 21.54
C ARG A 106 -14.22 18.39 20.37
N ASN A 107 -14.32 19.32 19.43
CA ASN A 107 -15.16 19.19 18.23
C ASN A 107 -14.69 18.09 17.25
N TRP A 108 -13.51 17.50 17.48
CA TRP A 108 -12.94 16.44 16.65
C TRP A 108 -13.02 15.06 17.32
N LEU A 109 -13.73 14.92 18.44
CA LEU A 109 -13.84 13.68 19.21
C LEU A 109 -14.40 12.51 18.37
N ASP A 110 -15.37 12.81 17.51
CA ASP A 110 -16.04 11.85 16.61
C ASP A 110 -15.24 11.49 15.35
N THR A 111 -13.99 11.94 15.28
CA THR A 111 -13.09 11.81 14.13
C THR A 111 -11.70 11.33 14.55
N ILE A 112 -11.01 12.13 15.38
CA ILE A 112 -9.59 11.92 15.72
C ILE A 112 -9.39 10.85 16.79
N TRP A 113 -10.39 10.65 17.65
CA TRP A 113 -10.39 9.60 18.68
C TRP A 113 -11.53 8.59 18.49
N TYR A 114 -12.09 8.52 17.27
CA TYR A 114 -13.17 7.60 16.93
C TYR A 114 -12.60 6.27 16.42
N ASP A 115 -12.98 5.17 17.06
CA ASP A 115 -12.63 3.82 16.61
C ASP A 115 -13.66 3.36 15.57
N VAL A 116 -13.20 3.17 14.32
CA VAL A 116 -14.04 2.75 13.19
C VAL A 116 -14.57 1.32 13.41
N VAL A 117 -15.87 1.14 13.17
CA VAL A 117 -16.55 -0.15 13.30
C VAL A 117 -17.01 -0.68 11.94
N ASP A 118 -17.41 -1.94 11.89
CA ASP A 118 -17.85 -2.63 10.65
C ASP A 118 -18.98 -1.89 9.92
N THR A 119 -19.90 -1.26 10.66
CA THR A 119 -21.01 -0.48 10.09
C THR A 119 -20.58 0.81 9.39
N ASP A 120 -19.35 1.27 9.64
CA ASP A 120 -18.76 2.41 8.95
C ASP A 120 -18.14 2.02 7.60
N ILE A 121 -18.09 0.73 7.26
CA ILE A 121 -17.52 0.21 6.02
C ILE A 121 -18.65 -0.15 5.06
N VAL A 122 -18.62 0.47 3.88
CA VAL A 122 -19.52 0.14 2.77
C VAL A 122 -18.85 -0.94 1.93
N TYR A 123 -19.23 -2.19 2.18
CA TYR A 123 -18.70 -3.35 1.46
C TYR A 123 -19.11 -3.39 -0.01
N SER A 124 -18.23 -3.94 -0.83
CA SER A 124 -18.43 -4.08 -2.27
C SER A 124 -19.63 -4.97 -2.60
N THR A 125 -20.33 -4.59 -3.67
CA THR A 125 -21.30 -5.44 -4.37
C THR A 125 -20.71 -6.10 -5.63
N GLY A 126 -19.38 -5.96 -5.80
CA GLY A 126 -18.63 -6.56 -6.89
C GLY A 126 -18.19 -7.99 -6.56
N TYR A 127 -17.10 -8.43 -7.20
CA TYR A 127 -16.65 -9.81 -7.12
C TYR A 127 -16.29 -10.31 -5.70
N LEU A 128 -15.68 -9.45 -4.86
CA LEU A 128 -15.27 -9.77 -3.49
C LEU A 128 -16.15 -9.05 -2.48
N THR A 129 -16.70 -9.77 -1.50
CA THR A 129 -17.59 -9.18 -0.47
C THR A 129 -16.87 -8.65 0.76
N HIS A 130 -15.60 -9.00 0.97
CA HIS A 130 -14.83 -8.66 2.17
C HIS A 130 -14.04 -7.35 2.03
N ILE A 131 -14.10 -6.70 0.87
CA ILE A 131 -13.48 -5.41 0.61
C ILE A 131 -14.54 -4.32 0.62
N GLY A 132 -14.19 -3.12 1.08
CA GLY A 132 -15.10 -2.00 1.16
C GLY A 132 -14.40 -0.65 1.17
N LEU A 133 -15.22 0.40 1.24
CA LEU A 133 -14.79 1.79 1.40
C LEU A 133 -15.26 2.32 2.75
N LEU A 134 -14.57 3.33 3.26
CA LEU A 134 -15.08 4.07 4.40
C LEU A 134 -16.37 4.79 3.99
N SER A 135 -17.39 4.77 4.87
CA SER A 135 -18.66 5.43 4.60
C SER A 135 -18.47 6.91 4.31
N GLN A 136 -19.33 7.47 3.47
CA GLN A 136 -19.24 8.87 3.07
C GLN A 136 -19.33 9.82 4.28
N GLU A 137 -20.07 9.43 5.31
CA GLU A 137 -20.18 10.19 6.56
C GLU A 137 -18.83 10.24 7.28
N VAL A 138 -18.24 9.09 7.62
CA VAL A 138 -16.97 9.05 8.36
C VAL A 138 -15.82 9.64 7.54
N HIS A 139 -15.77 9.34 6.24
CA HIS A 139 -14.78 9.94 5.34
C HIS A 139 -14.90 11.48 5.31
N SER A 140 -16.11 12.04 5.29
CA SER A 140 -16.29 13.50 5.27
C SER A 140 -15.75 14.18 6.54
N ARG A 141 -15.81 13.50 7.68
CA ARG A 141 -15.22 13.97 8.93
C ARG A 141 -13.69 14.03 8.85
N PHE A 142 -13.06 12.98 8.30
CA PHE A 142 -11.61 12.98 8.06
C PHE A 142 -11.17 14.02 7.02
N GLN A 143 -11.95 14.23 5.96
CA GLN A 143 -11.69 15.30 5.00
C GLN A 143 -11.75 16.67 5.67
N HIS A 144 -12.73 16.90 6.55
CA HIS A 144 -12.83 18.15 7.30
C HIS A 144 -11.63 18.36 8.23
N ALA A 145 -11.18 17.30 8.92
CA ALA A 145 -10.01 17.33 9.80
C ALA A 145 -8.71 17.61 9.03
N PHE A 146 -8.57 17.03 7.84
CA PHE A 146 -7.45 17.32 6.94
C PHE A 146 -7.44 18.79 6.51
N ASN A 147 -8.56 19.33 6.03
CA ASN A 147 -8.64 20.72 5.57
C ASN A 147 -8.22 21.71 6.68
N TYR A 148 -8.64 21.46 7.93
CA TYR A 148 -8.22 22.27 9.08
C TYR A 148 -6.69 22.28 9.24
N ILE A 149 -6.05 21.11 9.17
CA ILE A 149 -4.60 21.00 9.35
C ILE A 149 -3.81 21.56 8.15
N ASP A 150 -4.35 21.43 6.95
CA ASP A 150 -3.77 22.00 5.73
C ASP A 150 -3.78 23.54 5.78
N GLU A 151 -4.87 24.14 6.27
CA GLU A 151 -4.97 25.59 6.52
C GLU A 151 -3.94 26.04 7.57
N CYS A 152 -3.81 25.32 8.69
CA CYS A 152 -2.82 25.62 9.72
C CYS A 152 -1.38 25.53 9.17
N SER A 153 -1.08 24.48 8.38
CA SER A 153 0.24 24.27 7.79
C SER A 153 0.58 25.34 6.74
N SER A 154 -0.41 25.74 5.94
CA SER A 154 -0.28 26.83 4.96
C SER A 154 -0.04 28.19 5.63
N ALA A 155 -0.74 28.46 6.74
CA ALA A 155 -0.53 29.67 7.54
C ALA A 155 0.87 29.69 8.17
N ALA A 156 1.32 28.56 8.72
CA ALA A 156 2.67 28.40 9.26
C ALA A 156 3.75 28.67 8.21
N HIS A 157 3.61 28.09 7.01
CA HIS A 157 4.52 28.31 5.89
C HIS A 157 4.57 29.78 5.46
N SER A 158 3.40 30.40 5.29
CA SER A 158 3.27 31.81 4.87
C SER A 158 3.87 32.80 5.86
N SER A 159 3.81 32.48 7.16
CA SER A 159 4.34 33.33 8.22
C SER A 159 5.87 33.47 8.20
N LYS A 160 6.59 32.55 7.53
CA LYS A 160 8.06 32.43 7.55
C LYS A 160 8.67 32.41 8.96
N ARG A 161 7.87 32.05 9.98
CA ARG A 161 8.31 32.00 11.38
C ARG A 161 9.18 30.79 11.68
N PHE A 162 9.02 29.72 10.90
CA PHE A 162 9.68 28.43 11.13
C PHE A 162 10.74 28.14 10.08
N SER A 163 11.68 27.23 10.42
CA SER A 163 12.75 26.82 9.51
C SER A 163 12.22 26.09 8.28
N GLU A 164 12.99 26.11 7.20
CA GLU A 164 12.67 25.34 5.98
C GLU A 164 12.55 23.84 6.26
N GLU A 165 13.40 23.30 7.14
CA GLU A 165 13.34 21.90 7.58
C GLU A 165 11.99 21.55 8.23
N PHE A 166 11.47 22.44 9.08
CA PHE A 166 10.17 22.26 9.72
C PHE A 166 9.03 22.35 8.72
N ASN A 167 9.07 23.34 7.83
CA ASN A 167 8.08 23.46 6.77
C ASN A 167 8.10 22.24 5.83
N GLY A 168 9.28 21.68 5.55
CA GLY A 168 9.42 20.44 4.80
C GLY A 168 8.78 19.25 5.52
N PHE A 169 8.95 19.14 6.84
CA PHE A 169 8.27 18.12 7.65
C PHE A 169 6.74 18.25 7.57
N LEU A 170 6.19 19.46 7.76
CA LEU A 170 4.75 19.71 7.67
C LEU A 170 4.20 19.34 6.29
N GLY A 171 4.88 19.79 5.23
CA GLY A 171 4.47 19.50 3.85
C GLY A 171 4.42 18.00 3.57
N ILE A 172 5.47 17.26 3.90
CA ILE A 172 5.52 15.80 3.70
C ILE A 172 4.41 15.08 4.47
N ARG A 173 4.15 15.48 5.72
CA ARG A 173 3.11 14.86 6.55
C ARG A 173 1.70 15.20 6.06
N CYS A 174 1.45 16.43 5.65
CA CYS A 174 0.15 16.83 5.08
C CYS A 174 -0.16 16.07 3.79
N ILE A 175 0.81 15.96 2.88
CA ILE A 175 0.66 15.19 1.64
C ILE A 175 0.31 13.71 1.94
N ARG A 176 0.97 13.11 2.94
CA ARG A 176 0.68 11.73 3.36
C ARG A 176 -0.70 11.57 3.97
N LEU A 177 -1.14 12.53 4.79
CA LEU A 177 -2.48 12.54 5.36
C LEU A 177 -3.54 12.70 4.25
N GLU A 178 -3.34 13.61 3.30
CA GLU A 178 -4.21 13.81 2.15
C GLU A 178 -4.34 12.52 1.32
N ALA A 179 -3.21 11.87 1.02
CA ALA A 179 -3.18 10.63 0.26
C ALA A 179 -4.00 9.51 0.95
N LEU A 180 -3.91 9.39 2.28
CA LEU A 180 -4.72 8.45 3.06
C LEU A 180 -6.22 8.78 3.00
N VAL A 181 -6.57 10.05 3.21
CA VAL A 181 -7.97 10.51 3.16
C VAL A 181 -8.56 10.21 1.78
N ASN A 182 -7.85 10.54 0.70
CA ASN A 182 -8.28 10.26 -0.66
C ASN A 182 -8.41 8.76 -0.95
N ARG A 183 -7.48 7.93 -0.43
CA ARG A 183 -7.46 6.48 -0.62
C ARG A 183 -8.67 5.80 -0.02
N THR A 184 -9.06 6.15 1.21
CA THR A 184 -10.20 5.51 1.92
C THR A 184 -11.56 5.73 1.26
N ARG A 185 -11.69 6.73 0.38
CA ARG A 185 -12.87 6.96 -0.46
C ARG A 185 -12.83 6.22 -1.80
N SER A 186 -11.64 5.84 -2.27
CA SER A 186 -11.40 5.56 -3.69
C SER A 186 -10.95 4.12 -3.97
N VAL A 187 -10.32 3.46 -3.01
CA VAL A 187 -9.75 2.12 -3.16
C VAL A 187 -10.44 1.17 -2.19
N MET A 188 -11.09 0.14 -2.73
CA MET A 188 -11.70 -0.89 -1.89
C MET A 188 -10.63 -1.76 -1.23
N MET A 189 -10.71 -1.92 0.10
CA MET A 189 -9.74 -2.62 0.92
C MET A 189 -10.43 -3.48 1.97
N ASP A 190 -9.72 -4.45 2.53
CA ASP A 190 -10.21 -5.23 3.66
C ASP A 190 -10.29 -4.38 4.94
N SER A 191 -11.08 -4.86 5.90
CA SER A 191 -11.32 -4.16 7.18
C SER A 191 -10.03 -3.83 7.91
N MET A 192 -9.07 -4.76 7.98
CA MET A 192 -7.82 -4.53 8.72
C MET A 192 -7.01 -3.39 8.10
N THR A 193 -6.91 -3.37 6.77
CA THR A 193 -6.26 -2.27 6.04
C THR A 193 -6.96 -0.94 6.31
N ILE A 194 -8.29 -0.91 6.36
CA ILE A 194 -9.07 0.30 6.71
C ILE A 194 -8.74 0.76 8.14
N HIS A 195 -8.72 -0.15 9.12
CA HIS A 195 -8.37 0.16 10.51
C HIS A 195 -6.97 0.76 10.63
N VAL A 196 -5.98 0.17 9.97
CA VAL A 196 -4.60 0.69 9.97
C VAL A 196 -4.53 2.07 9.32
N GLN A 197 -5.24 2.30 8.21
CA GLN A 197 -5.25 3.61 7.55
C GLN A 197 -5.93 4.68 8.39
N VAL A 198 -7.02 4.34 9.07
CA VAL A 198 -7.70 5.24 10.02
C VAL A 198 -6.79 5.60 11.17
N ALA A 199 -6.15 4.62 11.79
CA ALA A 199 -5.16 4.84 12.84
C ALA A 199 -4.00 5.73 12.37
N ALA A 200 -3.53 5.55 11.13
CA ALA A 200 -2.50 6.38 10.52
C ALA A 200 -2.96 7.82 10.28
N MET A 201 -4.19 8.02 9.78
CA MET A 201 -4.78 9.36 9.60
C MET A 201 -4.87 10.12 10.92
N GLN A 202 -5.40 9.46 11.97
CA GLN A 202 -5.50 10.01 13.31
C GLN A 202 -4.12 10.36 13.88
N SER A 203 -3.14 9.48 13.66
CA SER A 203 -1.77 9.69 14.13
C SER A 203 -1.07 10.85 13.44
N TYR A 204 -1.17 10.96 12.12
CA TYR A 204 -0.59 12.11 11.40
C TYR A 204 -1.24 13.42 11.81
N TRP A 205 -2.56 13.44 11.99
CA TRP A 205 -3.27 14.65 12.42
C TRP A 205 -2.81 15.11 13.81
N LEU A 206 -2.78 14.19 14.79
CA LEU A 206 -2.31 14.50 16.14
C LEU A 206 -0.83 14.88 16.17
N GLU A 207 0.00 14.22 15.37
CA GLU A 207 1.42 14.55 15.26
C GLU A 207 1.64 15.96 14.68
N LEU A 208 0.87 16.33 13.65
CA LEU A 208 0.96 17.64 13.01
C LEU A 208 0.57 18.77 13.95
N VAL A 209 -0.57 18.62 14.64
CA VAL A 209 -1.03 19.56 15.67
C VAL A 209 0.01 19.69 16.78
N ALA A 210 0.44 18.55 17.37
CA ALA A 210 1.38 18.56 18.48
C ALA A 210 2.72 19.20 18.09
N ARG A 211 3.17 19.02 16.84
CA ARG A 211 4.42 19.63 16.37
C ARG A 211 4.27 21.14 16.15
N LEU A 212 3.13 21.62 15.63
CA LEU A 212 2.84 23.04 15.54
C LEU A 212 2.82 23.69 16.94
N ASP A 213 2.05 23.11 17.85
CA ASP A 213 1.94 23.59 19.24
C ASP A 213 3.30 23.57 19.95
N TYR A 214 4.08 22.51 19.76
CA TYR A 214 5.44 22.42 20.30
C TYR A 214 6.31 23.60 19.85
N MET A 215 6.31 23.90 18.55
CA MET A 215 7.15 24.97 18.00
C MET A 215 6.66 26.36 18.40
N GLU A 216 5.35 26.55 18.53
CA GLU A 216 4.75 27.85 18.84
C GLU A 216 4.80 28.19 20.35
N HIS A 217 4.49 27.22 21.21
CA HIS A 217 4.28 27.47 22.63
C HIS A 217 5.36 26.86 23.54
N TYR A 218 5.79 25.63 23.27
CA TYR A 218 6.62 24.88 24.24
C TYR A 218 8.13 25.05 24.02
N GLN A 219 8.59 25.03 22.77
CA GLN A 219 10.01 25.18 22.44
C GLN A 219 10.58 26.53 22.89
N PRO A 220 9.88 27.67 22.75
CA PRO A 220 10.37 28.95 23.27
C PRO A 220 10.56 28.93 24.79
N VAL A 221 9.65 28.30 25.53
CA VAL A 221 9.73 28.14 27.00
C VAL A 221 10.90 27.24 27.38
N MET A 222 11.05 26.07 26.74
CA MET A 222 12.18 25.16 27.01
C MET A 222 13.55 25.80 26.71
N ASN A 223 13.59 26.73 25.76
CA ASN A 223 14.79 27.49 25.42
C ASN A 223 15.00 28.74 26.31
N GLY A 224 14.11 29.00 27.27
CA GLY A 224 14.15 30.17 28.15
C GLY A 224 13.89 31.50 27.44
N LYS A 225 13.26 31.47 26.25
CA LYS A 225 12.94 32.67 25.46
C LYS A 225 11.66 33.35 25.92
N THR A 226 10.71 32.58 26.44
CA THR A 226 9.42 33.06 26.93
C THR A 226 9.08 32.41 28.26
N HIS A 227 8.17 33.05 29.02
CA HIS A 227 7.56 32.43 30.18
C HIS A 227 6.47 31.44 29.76
N ARG A 228 6.19 30.47 30.64
CA ARG A 228 5.08 29.54 30.49
C ARG A 228 3.76 30.32 30.48
N ASP A 229 2.86 29.93 29.59
CA ASP A 229 1.49 30.42 29.60
C ASP A 229 0.66 29.54 30.54
N ASP A 230 0.28 30.10 31.70
CA ASP A 230 -0.51 29.40 32.71
C ASP A 230 -1.94 29.08 32.26
N THR A 231 -2.39 29.63 31.12
CA THR A 231 -3.69 29.30 30.54
C THR A 231 -3.71 27.96 29.82
N LEU A 232 -2.55 27.40 29.44
CA LEU A 232 -2.45 26.10 28.80
C LEU A 232 -2.70 25.00 29.83
N ASN A 233 -3.81 24.28 29.66
CA ASN A 233 -4.16 23.17 30.53
C ASN A 233 -3.34 21.92 30.22
N SER A 234 -2.17 21.87 30.84
CA SER A 234 -1.26 20.74 30.87
C SER A 234 -1.85 19.37 31.23
N SER A 235 -2.97 19.34 31.96
CA SER A 235 -3.68 18.10 32.26
C SER A 235 -4.38 17.46 31.06
N GLN A 236 -4.27 18.06 29.87
CA GLN A 236 -4.75 17.51 28.60
C GLN A 236 -3.62 16.86 27.78
N LEU A 237 -2.34 17.11 28.08
CA LEU A 237 -1.19 16.60 27.30
C LEU A 237 -0.81 15.15 27.65
N MET A 238 -0.32 14.38 26.68
CA MET A 238 0.12 13.00 26.88
C MET A 238 1.27 12.92 27.91
N GLY A 239 2.23 13.85 27.83
CA GLY A 239 3.43 13.87 28.65
C GLY A 239 4.47 12.85 28.22
N THR A 240 5.55 12.73 29.00
CA THR A 240 6.69 11.86 28.64
C THR A 240 7.41 11.29 29.86
N PHE A 241 8.04 10.13 29.72
CA PHE A 241 8.94 9.59 30.73
C PHE A 241 10.36 10.07 30.47
N THR A 242 11.02 10.65 31.46
CA THR A 242 12.39 11.15 31.30
C THR A 242 13.22 10.90 32.55
N VAL A 243 14.51 10.65 32.35
CA VAL A 243 15.54 10.65 33.41
C VAL A 243 16.36 11.94 33.39
N ASN A 244 16.14 12.81 32.41
CA ASN A 244 16.86 14.07 32.26
C ASN A 244 16.18 15.15 33.12
N LEU A 245 16.83 15.51 34.22
CA LEU A 245 16.37 16.56 35.13
C LEU A 245 16.22 17.92 34.45
N ASP A 246 17.00 18.25 33.41
CA ASP A 246 16.84 19.50 32.66
C ASP A 246 15.52 19.53 31.88
N VAL A 247 15.07 18.37 31.37
CA VAL A 247 13.75 18.25 30.75
C VAL A 247 12.67 18.45 31.81
N ILE A 248 12.86 17.91 33.01
CA ILE A 248 11.89 18.07 34.11
C ILE A 248 11.84 19.53 34.60
N LEU A 249 13.00 20.19 34.75
CA LEU A 249 13.11 21.57 35.21
C LEU A 249 12.61 22.59 34.17
N LYS A 250 12.64 22.25 32.88
CA LYS A 250 12.23 23.13 31.78
C LYS A 250 10.84 22.82 31.22
N ALA A 251 10.37 21.58 31.38
CA ALA A 251 9.07 21.13 30.86
C ALA A 251 8.05 20.84 31.97
N GLU A 252 8.45 20.86 33.24
CA GLU A 252 7.67 20.70 34.48
C GLU A 252 6.67 19.53 34.56
N GLU A 253 6.55 18.64 33.57
CA GLU A 253 5.35 17.80 33.49
C GLU A 253 5.51 16.42 32.82
N PRO A 254 5.04 15.36 33.51
CA PRO A 254 4.40 14.21 32.88
C PRO A 254 2.88 14.11 33.22
N VAL A 255 2.17 13.11 32.65
CA VAL A 255 0.98 12.35 33.17
C VAL A 255 -0.41 12.54 32.50
N VAL A 256 -1.11 11.48 31.97
CA VAL A 256 -2.13 10.50 32.54
C VAL A 256 -2.92 9.77 31.37
N PHE A 257 -3.28 8.46 31.31
CA PHE A 257 -4.52 7.73 31.78
C PHE A 257 -4.67 6.31 31.08
N PRO A 258 -5.71 5.45 31.33
CA PRO A 258 -5.58 4.00 31.57
C PRO A 258 -5.65 3.08 30.32
N LEU A 259 -5.17 1.84 30.45
CA LEU A 259 -5.38 0.77 29.46
C LEU A 259 -6.22 -0.37 30.06
N ASN A 260 -7.33 -0.66 29.39
CA ASN A 260 -8.07 -1.91 29.53
C ASN A 260 -7.17 -3.05 29.04
N THR A 261 -7.09 -4.11 29.85
CA THR A 261 -6.28 -5.29 29.56
C THR A 261 -7.14 -6.41 29.01
N SER A 262 -6.91 -6.77 27.75
CA SER A 262 -6.76 -8.15 27.31
C SER A 262 -6.35 -8.17 25.85
N LEU A 263 -5.17 -8.70 25.53
CA LEU A 263 -4.96 -9.31 24.23
C LEU A 263 -4.37 -10.72 24.41
N PRO A 264 -4.99 -11.74 23.80
CA PRO A 264 -4.36 -13.03 23.54
C PRO A 264 -3.11 -12.88 22.66
N SER A 265 -2.32 -13.95 22.57
CA SER A 265 -1.22 -14.13 21.61
C SER A 265 -1.50 -13.46 20.26
N PRO A 266 -0.61 -12.61 19.73
CA PRO A 266 -0.92 -11.78 18.57
C PRO A 266 -1.06 -12.62 17.30
N PRO A 267 -2.10 -12.38 16.48
CA PRO A 267 -2.22 -12.91 15.13
C PRO A 267 -1.33 -12.16 14.10
N PHE A 268 -0.58 -11.14 14.53
CA PHE A 268 0.17 -10.21 13.68
C PHE A 268 1.68 -10.20 14.02
N PRO A 269 2.56 -9.85 13.06
CA PRO A 269 4.00 -9.98 13.21
C PRO A 269 4.61 -8.95 14.17
N VAL A 270 5.78 -9.29 14.72
CA VAL A 270 6.62 -8.36 15.51
C VAL A 270 7.20 -7.32 14.56
N VAL A 271 6.83 -6.06 14.78
CA VAL A 271 7.23 -4.88 13.99
C VAL A 271 8.61 -4.37 14.41
N TYR A 272 8.93 -4.47 15.70
CA TYR A 272 10.22 -4.08 16.25
C TYR A 272 10.55 -4.96 17.44
N LYS A 273 11.82 -5.35 17.55
CA LYS A 273 12.37 -6.06 18.71
C LYS A 273 13.60 -5.33 19.20
N GLY A 274 13.56 -4.82 20.43
CA GLY A 274 14.65 -4.07 21.01
C GLY A 274 14.28 -3.29 22.26
N ASP A 275 15.13 -2.34 22.64
CA ASP A 275 14.89 -1.46 23.79
C ASP A 275 13.71 -0.51 23.48
N PRO A 276 12.64 -0.50 24.28
CA PRO A 276 11.47 0.33 24.02
C PRO A 276 11.69 1.82 24.25
N SER A 277 12.82 2.24 24.82
CA SER A 277 13.23 3.65 24.88
C SER A 277 13.92 4.12 23.59
N HIS A 278 14.34 3.18 22.74
CA HIS A 278 15.12 3.50 21.55
C HIS A 278 14.24 4.13 20.45
N PRO A 279 14.62 5.28 19.86
CA PRO A 279 13.81 5.99 18.88
C PRO A 279 13.56 5.21 17.59
N GLN A 280 14.41 4.22 17.25
CA GLN A 280 14.26 3.39 16.06
C GLN A 280 12.90 2.71 15.97
N LYS A 281 12.26 2.42 17.11
CA LYS A 281 10.94 1.83 17.14
C LYS A 281 9.87 2.66 16.41
N PHE A 282 9.96 3.99 16.49
CA PHE A 282 8.99 4.88 15.84
C PHE A 282 9.18 4.88 14.32
N TYR A 283 10.43 4.76 13.85
CA TYR A 283 10.71 4.57 12.44
C TYR A 283 10.17 3.22 11.96
N ALA A 284 10.38 2.14 12.72
CA ALA A 284 9.84 0.82 12.38
C ALA A 284 8.30 0.82 12.33
N MET A 285 7.63 1.42 13.31
CA MET A 285 6.16 1.59 13.32
C MET A 285 5.66 2.37 12.10
N HIS A 286 6.33 3.49 11.77
CA HIS A 286 6.00 4.30 10.60
C HIS A 286 6.17 3.53 9.30
N CYS A 287 7.33 2.87 9.10
CA CYS A 287 7.61 2.07 7.91
C CYS A 287 6.62 0.91 7.77
N PHE A 288 6.28 0.23 8.88
CA PHE A 288 5.30 -0.85 8.86
C PHE A 288 3.90 -0.36 8.49
N THR A 289 3.48 0.79 9.02
CA THR A 289 2.20 1.42 8.64
C THR A 289 2.18 1.80 7.16
N GLN A 290 3.33 2.24 6.61
CA GLN A 290 3.46 2.55 5.18
C GLN A 290 3.26 1.33 4.27
N ILE A 291 3.51 0.11 4.73
CA ILE A 291 3.24 -1.11 3.94
C ILE A 291 1.77 -1.21 3.53
N PHE A 292 0.84 -0.69 4.34
CA PHE A 292 -0.61 -0.68 4.03
C PHE A 292 -1.01 0.41 3.02
N ASN A 293 -0.06 1.27 2.65
CA ASN A 293 -0.23 2.36 1.70
C ASN A 293 0.57 2.15 0.42
N THR A 294 1.35 1.07 0.34
CA THR A 294 2.17 0.76 -0.82
C THR A 294 1.43 -0.15 -1.78
N TYR A 295 1.99 -0.23 -2.97
CA TYR A 295 1.58 -1.11 -4.04
C TYR A 295 2.64 -2.18 -4.20
N ARG A 296 2.19 -3.43 -4.27
CA ARG A 296 3.10 -4.53 -4.49
C ARG A 296 3.52 -4.54 -5.96
N ASN A 297 4.83 -4.63 -6.20
CA ASN A 297 5.33 -4.91 -7.55
C ASN A 297 4.95 -6.36 -7.92
N PRO A 298 4.03 -6.56 -8.88
CA PRO A 298 3.55 -7.91 -9.23
C PRO A 298 4.57 -8.71 -10.04
N PHE A 299 5.61 -8.08 -10.55
CA PHE A 299 6.67 -8.71 -11.34
C PHE A 299 7.92 -9.05 -10.51
N ASN A 300 7.96 -8.63 -9.24
CA ASN A 300 9.02 -9.02 -8.32
C ASN A 300 8.65 -10.32 -7.60
N PHE A 301 9.40 -11.39 -7.88
CA PHE A 301 9.13 -12.75 -7.38
C PHE A 301 9.84 -13.07 -6.05
N VAL A 302 10.58 -12.11 -5.48
CA VAL A 302 11.13 -12.28 -4.14
C VAL A 302 9.96 -12.13 -3.17
N THR A 303 9.50 -13.27 -2.66
CA THR A 303 8.64 -13.33 -1.49
C THR A 303 9.34 -12.54 -0.39
N ILE A 304 8.84 -11.37 -0.02
CA ILE A 304 9.08 -10.87 1.34
C ILE A 304 8.59 -12.00 2.22
N SER A 305 9.53 -12.68 2.87
CA SER A 305 9.24 -13.82 3.73
C SER A 305 8.14 -13.38 4.68
N GLN A 306 6.96 -13.99 4.58
CA GLN A 306 6.01 -13.90 5.66
C GLN A 306 6.72 -14.41 6.92
N PRO A 307 6.62 -13.72 8.06
CA PRO A 307 6.86 -14.35 9.34
C PRO A 307 5.85 -15.48 9.46
N SER A 308 6.35 -16.70 9.41
CA SER A 308 5.56 -17.93 9.37
C SER A 308 4.47 -17.90 10.44
N ILE A 309 3.21 -17.90 10.02
CA ILE A 309 2.09 -18.24 10.91
C ILE A 309 2.29 -19.71 11.21
N ALA A 310 2.73 -20.02 12.42
CA ALA A 310 2.82 -21.39 12.90
C ALA A 310 1.42 -21.98 12.92
N HIS A 311 1.04 -22.67 11.83
CA HIS A 311 -0.07 -23.58 11.84
C HIS A 311 0.23 -24.63 12.91
N THR A 312 -0.55 -24.60 13.98
CA THR A 312 -0.55 -25.67 14.96
C THR A 312 -1.04 -26.92 14.23
N GLU A 313 -0.12 -27.81 13.87
CA GLU A 313 -0.48 -29.14 13.41
C GLU A 313 -1.39 -29.79 14.47
N PRO A 314 -2.58 -30.30 14.10
CA PRO A 314 -3.36 -31.07 15.04
C PRO A 314 -2.56 -32.31 15.40
N THR A 315 -2.18 -32.38 16.68
CA THR A 315 -1.49 -33.49 17.30
C THR A 315 -2.25 -34.79 17.00
N GLN A 316 -1.69 -35.63 16.14
CA GLN A 316 -2.24 -36.96 15.88
C GLN A 316 -2.13 -37.77 17.18
N ALA A 317 -3.26 -37.98 17.82
CA ALA A 317 -3.41 -38.95 18.89
C ALA A 317 -3.16 -40.35 18.31
N ALA A 318 -2.14 -41.02 18.83
CA ALA A 318 -1.84 -42.40 18.53
C ALA A 318 -3.01 -43.31 18.93
N ALA A 319 -3.51 -44.10 17.99
CA ALA A 319 -4.27 -45.31 18.28
C ALA A 319 -3.80 -46.42 17.34
N SER A 320 -3.34 -47.49 17.98
CA SER A 320 -2.60 -48.59 17.40
C SER A 320 -3.43 -49.48 16.47
N SER A 321 -2.71 -50.02 15.49
CA SER A 321 -2.91 -51.21 14.68
C SER A 321 -3.99 -52.21 15.11
N SER A 322 -4.81 -52.62 14.15
CA SER A 322 -5.17 -54.03 14.00
C SER A 322 -5.29 -54.39 12.52
N SER A 323 -4.51 -55.38 12.14
CA SER A 323 -4.41 -56.02 10.84
C SER A 323 -5.48 -57.10 10.69
N SER A 324 -6.05 -57.22 9.51
CA SER A 324 -6.60 -58.51 9.05
C SER A 324 -6.47 -58.65 7.54
N ILE A 325 -5.66 -59.64 7.19
CA ILE A 325 -5.36 -60.23 5.90
C ILE A 325 -6.54 -61.12 5.46
N SER A 326 -6.86 -61.14 4.16
CA SER A 326 -7.47 -62.27 3.42
C SER A 326 -7.31 -61.98 1.92
N ILE A 327 -6.26 -62.46 1.26
CA ILE A 327 -6.11 -63.73 0.51
C ILE A 327 -7.08 -63.90 -0.67
N THR A 328 -6.41 -63.99 -1.83
CA THR A 328 -6.75 -64.32 -3.21
C THR A 328 -7.70 -65.49 -3.48
N THR A 329 -8.43 -65.39 -4.59
CA THR A 329 -8.56 -66.34 -5.74
C THR A 329 -9.62 -65.74 -6.68
N GLY A 330 -9.65 -65.85 -8.02
CA GLY A 330 -8.94 -66.62 -9.03
C GLY A 330 -9.80 -66.62 -10.30
N HIS A 331 -9.25 -66.13 -11.42
CA HIS A 331 -9.53 -66.55 -12.82
C HIS A 331 -10.81 -66.13 -13.63
N PRO A 332 -10.75 -66.18 -15.00
CA PRO A 332 -11.06 -65.05 -15.90
C PRO A 332 -12.02 -65.38 -17.09
N ALA A 333 -12.45 -64.37 -17.85
CA ALA A 333 -12.88 -64.51 -19.27
C ALA A 333 -13.06 -63.10 -19.90
N HIS A 334 -12.28 -62.73 -20.91
CA HIS A 334 -12.55 -62.92 -22.36
C HIS A 334 -13.53 -61.89 -22.96
N ASN A 335 -13.00 -60.83 -23.58
CA ASN A 335 -13.28 -60.57 -25.00
C ASN A 335 -12.37 -59.47 -25.58
N GLN A 336 -11.52 -59.90 -26.50
CA GLN A 336 -10.85 -59.04 -27.47
C GLN A 336 -11.83 -58.63 -28.57
N ARG A 337 -11.70 -57.39 -29.06
CA ARG A 337 -11.88 -57.12 -30.49
C ARG A 337 -10.99 -55.95 -30.91
N GLY A 338 -9.77 -56.29 -31.31
CA GLY A 338 -8.92 -55.42 -32.12
C GLY A 338 -9.25 -55.57 -33.61
N LYS A 339 -8.78 -54.60 -34.41
CA LYS A 339 -8.33 -54.70 -35.81
C LYS A 339 -8.04 -53.28 -36.31
N ALA A 340 -7.01 -52.94 -37.08
CA ALA A 340 -5.70 -53.51 -37.39
C ALA A 340 -4.98 -52.41 -38.20
N LYS A 341 -3.66 -52.25 -38.01
CA LYS A 341 -2.78 -51.55 -38.95
C LYS A 341 -2.45 -52.49 -40.11
N ALA A 342 -2.38 -51.97 -41.33
CA ALA A 342 -1.74 -52.63 -42.46
C ALA A 342 -0.79 -51.65 -43.16
N LEU A 343 0.45 -52.12 -43.36
CA LEU A 343 1.53 -51.50 -44.13
C LEU A 343 1.57 -52.14 -45.53
N GLY A 344 1.83 -51.35 -46.58
CA GLY A 344 2.26 -51.85 -47.90
C GLY A 344 2.20 -50.78 -49.00
N PRO A 345 3.11 -50.77 -50.01
CA PRO A 345 3.77 -49.54 -50.48
C PRO A 345 3.60 -49.21 -51.99
N LEU A 346 4.24 -48.09 -52.38
CA LEU A 346 4.60 -47.55 -53.72
C LEU A 346 3.80 -46.36 -54.31
N ALA A 347 4.49 -45.20 -54.28
CA ALA A 347 4.71 -44.21 -55.35
C ALA A 347 3.56 -43.74 -56.26
N SER A 348 3.20 -42.45 -56.17
CA SER A 348 3.51 -41.43 -57.20
C SER A 348 2.68 -40.14 -57.01
N ALA A 349 3.24 -39.05 -57.53
CA ALA A 349 2.62 -37.75 -57.86
C ALA A 349 2.33 -36.76 -56.71
N GLN A 350 3.24 -35.78 -56.62
CA GLN A 350 3.03 -34.47 -56.02
C GLN A 350 1.81 -33.77 -56.63
N ALA A 351 0.92 -33.28 -55.78
CA ALA A 351 0.02 -32.17 -56.11
C ALA A 351 -0.12 -31.27 -54.87
N SER A 352 0.52 -30.10 -54.94
CA SER A 352 0.51 -29.06 -53.92
C SER A 352 -0.87 -28.41 -53.83
N ARG A 353 -1.70 -28.87 -52.89
CA ARG A 353 -2.89 -28.10 -52.47
C ARG A 353 -2.46 -26.98 -51.53
N LYS A 354 -2.27 -25.79 -52.11
CA LYS A 354 -2.22 -24.51 -51.38
C LYS A 354 -3.43 -24.41 -50.45
N LYS A 355 -3.21 -24.53 -49.14
CA LYS A 355 -4.15 -24.04 -48.12
C LYS A 355 -4.19 -22.52 -48.28
N LYS A 356 -5.35 -21.98 -48.68
CA LYS A 356 -5.67 -20.56 -48.52
C LYS A 356 -5.49 -20.21 -47.05
N SER A 357 -4.46 -19.44 -46.72
CA SER A 357 -4.38 -18.74 -45.45
C SER A 357 -5.48 -17.69 -45.44
N SER A 358 -6.52 -17.90 -44.64
CA SER A 358 -7.32 -16.78 -44.17
C SER A 358 -6.37 -15.87 -43.39
N SER A 359 -6.11 -14.69 -43.93
CA SER A 359 -5.35 -13.64 -43.26
C SER A 359 -6.12 -13.19 -42.01
N ASN A 360 -5.91 -13.86 -40.89
CA ASN A 360 -6.05 -13.19 -39.61
C ASN A 360 -4.90 -12.19 -39.56
N GLN A 361 -5.17 -10.94 -39.93
CA GLN A 361 -4.25 -9.83 -39.70
C GLN A 361 -4.02 -9.77 -38.18
N GLN A 362 -2.93 -10.38 -37.73
CA GLN A 362 -2.43 -10.19 -36.38
C GLN A 362 -1.89 -8.75 -36.36
N GLN A 363 -2.68 -7.83 -35.80
CA GLN A 363 -2.38 -6.41 -35.80
C GLN A 363 -1.06 -6.13 -35.06
N ASP A 364 -0.27 -5.18 -35.57
CA ASP A 364 1.07 -4.89 -35.04
C ASP A 364 0.96 -4.26 -33.64
N LYS A 365 1.49 -4.95 -32.63
CA LYS A 365 1.50 -4.51 -31.22
C LYS A 365 2.30 -3.21 -30.99
N PHE A 366 3.12 -2.80 -31.96
CA PHE A 366 3.95 -1.61 -31.90
C PHE A 366 3.28 -0.40 -32.58
N THR A 367 1.95 -0.44 -32.71
CA THR A 367 1.15 0.65 -33.27
C THR A 367 0.16 1.16 -32.23
N ASN A 368 -0.21 2.43 -32.34
CA ASN A 368 -1.20 3.05 -31.46
C ASN A 368 -2.53 2.29 -31.49
N LEU A 369 -3.24 2.27 -30.36
CA LEU A 369 -4.58 1.73 -30.27
C LEU A 369 -5.52 2.55 -31.18
N VAL A 370 -6.33 1.88 -31.98
CA VAL A 370 -7.32 2.53 -32.87
C VAL A 370 -8.66 1.84 -32.73
N GLY A 371 -9.71 2.60 -32.39
CA GLY A 371 -11.04 2.05 -32.23
C GLY A 371 -12.03 3.03 -31.62
N THR A 372 -13.31 2.66 -31.62
CA THR A 372 -14.43 3.49 -31.13
C THR A 372 -14.27 3.90 -29.67
N TYR A 373 -13.73 2.99 -28.84
CA TYR A 373 -13.53 3.19 -27.40
C TYR A 373 -12.12 3.68 -27.05
N THR A 374 -11.26 3.95 -28.03
CA THR A 374 -9.88 4.35 -27.72
C THR A 374 -9.83 5.83 -27.30
N PRO A 375 -9.21 6.17 -26.15
CA PRO A 375 -8.90 7.54 -25.79
C PRO A 375 -7.80 8.13 -26.68
N SER A 376 -7.61 9.45 -26.66
CA SER A 376 -6.58 10.10 -27.49
C SER A 376 -5.17 9.85 -26.92
N LEU A 377 -4.17 9.68 -27.80
CA LEU A 377 -2.75 9.59 -27.43
C LEU A 377 -2.01 10.81 -27.97
N ILE A 378 -1.11 11.41 -27.19
CA ILE A 378 -0.31 12.55 -27.68
C ILE A 378 0.82 12.08 -28.60
N PRO A 379 1.30 12.93 -29.55
CA PRO A 379 2.25 12.51 -30.57
C PRO A 379 3.56 11.93 -30.04
N ALA A 380 4.12 12.47 -28.95
CA ALA A 380 5.39 12.00 -28.40
C ALA A 380 5.36 10.50 -28.02
N TRP A 381 4.28 10.06 -27.36
CA TRP A 381 4.07 8.66 -26.99
C TRP A 381 3.79 7.77 -28.22
N ALA A 382 2.98 8.25 -29.16
CA ALA A 382 2.68 7.53 -30.40
C ALA A 382 3.92 7.29 -31.26
N ASP A 383 4.81 8.29 -31.34
CA ASP A 383 6.07 8.22 -32.06
C ASP A 383 7.06 7.26 -31.41
N ALA A 384 7.13 7.25 -30.08
CA ALA A 384 8.06 6.41 -29.33
C ALA A 384 7.78 4.92 -29.53
N ILE A 385 6.53 4.48 -29.41
CA ILE A 385 6.18 3.06 -29.60
C ILE A 385 6.44 2.57 -31.04
N ALA A 386 6.21 3.43 -32.03
CA ALA A 386 6.44 3.11 -33.44
C ALA A 386 7.94 3.00 -33.78
N LYS A 387 8.80 3.66 -33.00
CA LYS A 387 10.27 3.71 -33.20
C LYS A 387 11.05 2.72 -32.33
N ILE A 388 10.38 1.86 -31.56
CA ILE A 388 11.06 0.82 -30.76
C ILE A 388 11.90 -0.06 -31.69
N ASP A 389 13.20 -0.12 -31.41
CA ASP A 389 14.12 -1.03 -32.06
C ASP A 389 13.93 -2.44 -31.47
N LYS A 390 13.28 -3.29 -32.27
CA LYS A 390 13.01 -4.69 -31.93
C LYS A 390 14.26 -5.55 -31.94
N PHE A 391 15.36 -5.05 -32.52
CA PHE A 391 16.61 -5.76 -32.73
C PHE A 391 17.77 -5.10 -32.02
N SER A 392 17.52 -4.30 -30.98
CA SER A 392 18.56 -3.77 -30.11
C SER A 392 19.42 -4.91 -29.55
N GLU A 393 20.69 -4.62 -29.22
CA GLU A 393 21.60 -5.58 -28.60
C GLU A 393 20.99 -6.20 -27.34
N CYS A 394 20.47 -5.37 -26.43
CA CYS A 394 19.78 -5.82 -25.21
C CYS A 394 18.58 -6.74 -25.51
N SER A 395 17.78 -6.43 -26.54
CA SER A 395 16.64 -7.27 -26.91
C SER A 395 17.06 -8.62 -27.49
N GLN A 396 18.14 -8.66 -28.27
CA GLN A 396 18.70 -9.90 -28.80
C GLN A 396 19.30 -10.77 -27.69
N GLU A 397 20.03 -10.18 -26.76
CA GLU A 397 20.58 -10.85 -25.58
C GLU A 397 19.46 -11.45 -24.72
N ARG A 398 18.42 -10.68 -24.41
CA ARG A 398 17.23 -11.17 -23.68
C ARG A 398 16.61 -12.38 -24.39
N GLU A 399 16.42 -12.31 -25.71
CA GLU A 399 15.86 -13.42 -26.49
C GLU A 399 16.76 -14.66 -26.51
N GLU A 400 18.08 -14.47 -26.55
CA GLU A 400 19.05 -15.57 -26.44
C GLU A 400 19.01 -16.22 -25.05
N HIS A 401 19.09 -15.43 -23.98
CA HIS A 401 18.89 -15.91 -22.61
C HIS A 401 17.56 -16.65 -22.45
N SER A 402 16.50 -16.16 -23.09
CA SER A 402 15.20 -16.81 -23.07
C SER A 402 15.18 -18.18 -23.75
N ARG A 403 15.83 -18.29 -24.90
CA ARG A 403 15.99 -19.55 -25.63
C ARG A 403 16.83 -20.56 -24.86
N LEU A 404 17.93 -20.10 -24.24
CA LEU A 404 18.79 -20.94 -23.40
C LEU A 404 18.03 -21.48 -22.18
N ALA A 405 17.31 -20.63 -21.45
CA ALA A 405 16.51 -21.04 -20.29
C ALA A 405 15.40 -22.05 -20.67
N GLN A 406 14.72 -21.85 -21.80
CA GLN A 406 13.72 -22.80 -22.30
C GLN A 406 14.35 -24.15 -22.67
N SER A 407 15.55 -24.15 -23.27
CA SER A 407 16.28 -25.36 -23.64
C SER A 407 16.76 -26.17 -22.41
N GLN A 408 17.06 -25.49 -21.30
CA GLN A 408 17.48 -26.11 -20.04
C GLN A 408 16.29 -26.65 -19.22
N SER A 409 15.16 -25.93 -19.16
CA SER A 409 13.95 -26.40 -18.45
C SER A 409 13.30 -27.66 -19.07
N ASN A 410 13.64 -27.97 -20.33
CA ASN A 410 13.20 -29.20 -20.99
C ASN A 410 14.07 -30.42 -20.59
N LYS A 411 15.16 -30.24 -19.84
CA LYS A 411 16.08 -31.31 -19.42
C LYS A 411 16.08 -31.57 -17.90
N GLU A 412 15.80 -30.56 -17.10
CA GLU A 412 15.64 -30.67 -15.64
C GLU A 412 14.28 -30.08 -15.28
N GLY A 413 13.54 -30.70 -14.34
CA GLY A 413 12.17 -30.33 -13.97
C GLY A 413 11.96 -28.86 -13.57
N PRO A 414 10.74 -28.45 -13.19
CA PRO A 414 10.29 -27.06 -13.26
C PRO A 414 10.96 -26.17 -12.21
N ILE A 415 12.16 -25.68 -12.50
CA ILE A 415 12.85 -24.61 -11.77
C ILE A 415 13.50 -23.69 -12.82
N ALA A 416 12.68 -22.87 -13.46
CA ALA A 416 13.16 -21.71 -14.20
C ALA A 416 12.26 -20.51 -13.83
N PRO A 417 12.83 -19.32 -13.56
CA PRO A 417 12.04 -18.10 -13.43
C PRO A 417 11.28 -17.92 -14.75
N SER A 418 9.96 -18.03 -14.69
CA SER A 418 9.11 -17.91 -15.87
C SER A 418 9.30 -16.53 -16.48
N HIS A 419 9.76 -16.47 -17.74
CA HIS A 419 9.71 -15.28 -18.58
C HIS A 419 8.42 -14.50 -18.35
N VAL A 420 8.58 -13.22 -18.03
CA VAL A 420 7.52 -12.31 -17.60
C VAL A 420 6.68 -11.88 -18.81
N ASN A 421 5.96 -12.82 -19.42
CA ASN A 421 5.04 -12.56 -20.52
C ASN A 421 3.60 -12.43 -19.99
N GLY A 422 3.40 -11.55 -19.01
CA GLY A 422 2.12 -11.34 -18.35
C GLY A 422 1.80 -9.86 -18.14
N TYR A 423 0.51 -9.58 -17.95
CA TYR A 423 0.01 -8.24 -17.65
C TYR A 423 -0.67 -8.25 -16.28
N VAL A 424 -0.45 -7.18 -15.51
CA VAL A 424 -1.06 -6.98 -14.20
C VAL A 424 -2.57 -6.76 -14.35
N PHE A 425 -2.96 -5.96 -15.33
CA PHE A 425 -4.34 -5.75 -15.73
C PHE A 425 -4.53 -6.24 -17.17
N PRO A 426 -5.76 -6.42 -17.67
CA PRO A 426 -5.95 -6.76 -19.07
C PRO A 426 -5.30 -5.72 -19.98
N ASP A 427 -4.60 -6.19 -21.03
CA ASP A 427 -4.15 -5.33 -22.12
C ASP A 427 -5.38 -4.65 -22.76
N PRO A 428 -5.44 -3.30 -22.84
CA PRO A 428 -6.56 -2.57 -23.42
C PRO A 428 -6.93 -3.04 -24.84
N ALA A 429 -5.96 -3.54 -25.61
CA ALA A 429 -6.16 -4.10 -26.94
C ALA A 429 -7.13 -5.29 -26.95
N LEU A 430 -7.19 -6.07 -25.85
CA LEU A 430 -8.11 -7.20 -25.70
C LEU A 430 -9.58 -6.76 -25.72
N LEU A 431 -9.88 -5.58 -25.17
CA LEU A 431 -11.22 -5.01 -25.15
C LEU A 431 -11.51 -4.26 -26.45
N VAL A 432 -10.59 -3.41 -26.91
CA VAL A 432 -10.80 -2.57 -28.10
C VAL A 432 -11.01 -3.42 -29.36
N TYR A 433 -10.22 -4.47 -29.57
CA TYR A 433 -10.27 -5.27 -30.79
C TYR A 433 -11.17 -6.51 -30.70
N ALA A 434 -11.91 -6.69 -29.60
CA ALA A 434 -12.91 -7.74 -29.51
C ALA A 434 -14.06 -7.49 -30.52
N SER A 435 -14.72 -8.56 -30.97
CA SER A 435 -15.96 -8.43 -31.75
C SER A 435 -17.03 -7.68 -30.93
N ALA A 436 -17.95 -6.94 -31.58
CA ALA A 436 -18.99 -6.16 -30.90
C ALA A 436 -19.75 -6.92 -29.79
N THR A 437 -20.10 -8.19 -30.03
CA THR A 437 -20.76 -9.06 -29.04
C THR A 437 -19.88 -9.34 -27.81
N ARG A 438 -18.57 -9.51 -28.02
CA ARG A 438 -17.59 -9.76 -26.95
C ARG A 438 -17.15 -8.49 -26.22
N GLN A 439 -17.12 -7.35 -26.90
CA GLN A 439 -16.77 -6.07 -26.27
C GLN A 439 -17.67 -5.78 -25.07
N SER A 440 -18.99 -5.89 -25.26
CA SER A 440 -19.96 -5.64 -24.18
C SER A 440 -19.76 -6.61 -23.00
N LEU A 441 -19.47 -7.88 -23.28
CA LEU A 441 -19.16 -8.86 -22.23
C LEU A 441 -17.88 -8.50 -21.48
N PHE A 442 -16.81 -8.15 -22.20
CA PHE A 442 -15.50 -7.85 -21.61
C PHE A 442 -15.54 -6.61 -20.73
N PHE A 443 -16.22 -5.54 -21.17
CA PHE A 443 -16.39 -4.33 -20.37
C PHE A 443 -17.16 -4.62 -19.08
N ARG A 444 -18.26 -5.38 -19.14
CA ARG A 444 -19.04 -5.73 -17.94
C ARG A 444 -18.25 -6.60 -16.98
N GLN A 445 -17.50 -7.58 -17.50
CA GLN A 445 -16.67 -8.45 -16.69
C GLN A 445 -15.51 -7.69 -16.05
N TRP A 446 -14.93 -6.72 -16.78
CA TRP A 446 -13.95 -5.79 -16.22
C TRP A 446 -14.57 -4.98 -15.08
N GLU A 447 -15.71 -4.33 -15.30
CA GLU A 447 -16.38 -3.53 -14.25
C GLU A 447 -16.72 -4.37 -13.01
N HIS A 448 -17.21 -5.60 -13.18
CA HIS A 448 -17.54 -6.50 -12.07
C HIS A 448 -16.33 -6.89 -11.22
N CYS A 449 -15.18 -7.10 -11.85
CA CYS A 449 -13.95 -7.52 -11.19
C CYS A 449 -12.98 -6.37 -10.89
N ARG A 450 -13.30 -5.14 -11.30
CA ARG A 450 -12.42 -3.97 -11.26
C ARG A 450 -11.84 -3.77 -9.86
N ASP A 451 -12.69 -3.67 -8.86
CA ASP A 451 -12.26 -3.37 -7.49
C ASP A 451 -11.45 -4.51 -6.88
N ALA A 452 -11.78 -5.76 -7.20
CA ALA A 452 -10.99 -6.92 -6.78
C ALA A 452 -9.59 -6.94 -7.42
N LEU A 453 -9.50 -6.59 -8.70
CA LEU A 453 -8.23 -6.57 -9.44
C LEU A 453 -7.34 -5.39 -9.03
N ILE A 454 -7.94 -4.27 -8.62
CA ILE A 454 -7.25 -3.14 -7.98
C ILE A 454 -6.81 -3.53 -6.56
N TYR A 455 -7.71 -4.11 -5.75
CA TYR A 455 -7.41 -4.54 -4.38
C TYR A 455 -6.18 -5.46 -4.33
N ARG A 456 -6.08 -6.38 -5.28
CA ARG A 456 -4.93 -7.26 -5.45
C ARG A 456 -3.58 -6.54 -5.51
N VAL A 457 -3.47 -5.36 -6.14
CA VAL A 457 -2.17 -4.66 -6.24
C VAL A 457 -1.95 -3.72 -5.05
N THR A 458 -3.02 -3.37 -4.33
CA THR A 458 -2.97 -2.56 -3.12
C THR A 458 -2.81 -3.39 -1.84
N LEU A 459 -3.06 -4.70 -1.91
CA LEU A 459 -2.85 -5.63 -0.81
C LEU A 459 -1.35 -5.95 -0.68
N SER A 460 -0.76 -5.53 0.44
CA SER A 460 0.66 -5.74 0.74
C SER A 460 1.07 -7.22 0.72
N SER A 461 0.20 -8.10 1.21
CA SER A 461 0.42 -9.55 1.26
C SER A 461 0.09 -10.30 -0.05
N SER A 462 -0.29 -9.59 -1.12
CA SER A 462 -0.79 -10.18 -2.37
C SER A 462 0.24 -11.04 -3.11
N ASN A 463 0.09 -12.35 -3.17
CA ASN A 463 1.00 -13.21 -3.95
C ASN A 463 0.61 -13.34 -5.43
N ALA A 464 -0.32 -12.51 -5.91
CA ALA A 464 -0.85 -12.59 -7.26
C ALA A 464 0.22 -12.28 -8.32
N LYS A 465 0.17 -13.00 -9.43
CA LYS A 465 1.14 -12.88 -10.52
C LYS A 465 0.49 -12.30 -11.79
N PRO A 466 1.26 -11.58 -12.63
CA PRO A 466 0.81 -11.13 -13.94
C PRO A 466 0.26 -12.29 -14.77
N LEU A 467 -0.89 -12.08 -15.39
CA LEU A 467 -1.54 -13.12 -16.19
C LEU A 467 -1.17 -13.00 -17.66
N ARG A 468 -1.04 -14.15 -18.31
CA ARG A 468 -0.84 -14.20 -19.77
C ARG A 468 -2.08 -13.68 -20.52
N PRO A 469 -1.93 -13.10 -21.71
CA PRO A 469 -3.06 -12.60 -22.52
C PRO A 469 -4.19 -13.61 -22.74
N GLN A 470 -3.86 -14.90 -22.86
CA GLN A 470 -4.86 -15.94 -23.04
C GLN A 470 -5.73 -16.14 -21.79
N LEU A 471 -5.13 -16.10 -20.59
CA LEU A 471 -5.86 -16.20 -19.33
C LEU A 471 -6.74 -14.97 -19.12
N TRP A 472 -6.27 -13.78 -19.50
CA TRP A 472 -7.10 -12.57 -19.50
C TRP A 472 -8.32 -12.70 -20.42
N ARG A 473 -8.15 -13.24 -21.63
CA ARG A 473 -9.30 -13.50 -22.53
C ARG A 473 -10.29 -14.48 -21.94
N GLU A 474 -9.81 -15.54 -21.30
CA GLU A 474 -10.68 -16.51 -20.63
C GLU A 474 -11.44 -15.86 -19.49
N LEU A 475 -10.76 -15.04 -18.67
CA LEU A 475 -11.33 -14.34 -17.52
C LEU A 475 -12.40 -13.33 -17.96
N LEU A 476 -12.10 -12.51 -18.97
CA LEU A 476 -13.04 -11.51 -19.52
C LEU A 476 -14.22 -12.15 -20.26
N ALA A 477 -14.04 -13.36 -20.82
CA ALA A 477 -15.10 -14.09 -21.52
C ALA A 477 -15.97 -14.95 -20.60
N MET A 478 -15.72 -14.96 -19.28
CA MET A 478 -16.47 -15.81 -18.37
C MET A 478 -17.94 -15.38 -18.34
N ALA A 479 -18.83 -16.36 -18.53
CA ALA A 479 -20.25 -16.15 -18.36
C ALA A 479 -20.61 -16.33 -16.88
N PHE A 480 -21.29 -15.34 -16.32
CA PHE A 480 -21.87 -15.36 -14.99
C PHE A 480 -22.99 -16.40 -14.92
N LYS A 481 -22.67 -17.63 -14.51
CA LYS A 481 -23.69 -18.68 -14.33
C LYS A 481 -24.30 -18.55 -12.94
N SER A 482 -25.58 -18.18 -12.91
CA SER A 482 -26.42 -18.26 -11.70
C SER A 482 -26.60 -19.72 -11.31
N GLY A 483 -26.14 -20.10 -10.11
CA GLY A 483 -26.35 -21.42 -9.51
C GLY A 483 -25.11 -21.93 -8.80
N ASN A 484 -25.31 -22.65 -7.69
CA ASN A 484 -24.31 -23.24 -6.77
C ASN A 484 -23.23 -24.16 -7.39
N ALA A 485 -23.08 -24.19 -8.72
CA ALA A 485 -21.91 -24.73 -9.36
C ALA A 485 -20.77 -23.71 -9.25
N GLN A 486 -20.06 -23.73 -8.12
CA GLN A 486 -18.64 -23.37 -8.08
C GLN A 486 -17.91 -24.30 -9.07
N GLY A 487 -17.96 -23.96 -10.36
CA GLY A 487 -17.19 -24.67 -11.36
C GLY A 487 -15.73 -24.47 -11.00
N THR A 488 -15.05 -25.55 -10.62
CA THR A 488 -13.62 -25.58 -10.24
C THR A 488 -12.79 -24.66 -11.13
N LYS A 489 -13.01 -24.71 -12.46
CA LYS A 489 -12.31 -23.86 -13.43
C LYS A 489 -12.44 -22.34 -13.21
N VAL A 490 -13.59 -21.82 -12.80
CA VAL A 490 -13.80 -20.36 -12.58
C VAL A 490 -13.04 -19.93 -11.32
N HIS A 491 -13.17 -20.72 -10.26
CA HIS A 491 -12.44 -20.52 -9.03
C HIS A 491 -10.93 -20.60 -9.26
N ASP A 492 -10.45 -21.58 -10.03
CA ASP A 492 -9.03 -21.76 -10.33
C ASP A 492 -8.44 -20.59 -11.14
N LEU A 493 -9.20 -20.03 -12.08
CA LEU A 493 -8.76 -18.88 -12.87
C LEU A 493 -8.69 -17.61 -12.02
N MET A 494 -9.67 -17.42 -11.12
CA MET A 494 -9.73 -16.27 -10.23
C MET A 494 -8.74 -16.37 -9.08
N ALA A 495 -8.47 -17.58 -8.57
CA ALA A 495 -7.39 -17.84 -7.63
C ALA A 495 -6.03 -17.52 -8.27
N GLN A 496 -5.82 -17.84 -9.55
CA GLN A 496 -4.63 -17.40 -10.28
C GLN A 496 -4.57 -15.89 -10.46
N ALA A 497 -5.71 -15.24 -10.69
CA ALA A 497 -5.79 -13.81 -10.91
C ALA A 497 -5.56 -12.98 -9.65
N LEU A 498 -6.15 -13.39 -8.53
CA LEU A 498 -6.23 -12.65 -7.27
C LEU A 498 -5.23 -13.15 -6.22
N GLY A 499 -4.77 -14.40 -6.30
CA GLY A 499 -3.86 -14.97 -5.31
C GLY A 499 -4.45 -14.89 -3.90
N SER A 500 -3.64 -14.46 -2.93
CA SER A 500 -4.05 -14.24 -1.54
C SER A 500 -5.09 -13.15 -1.37
N ALA A 501 -5.31 -12.26 -2.36
CA ALA A 501 -6.41 -11.30 -2.32
C ALA A 501 -7.79 -11.96 -2.47
N LEU A 502 -7.85 -13.24 -2.85
CA LEU A 502 -9.08 -14.00 -2.82
C LEU A 502 -9.46 -14.43 -1.39
N GLU A 503 -8.50 -14.58 -0.48
CA GLU A 503 -8.71 -15.11 0.86
C GLU A 503 -9.16 -13.99 1.82
N ALA A 504 -10.34 -14.15 2.45
CA ALA A 504 -10.79 -13.21 3.47
C ALA A 504 -9.98 -13.40 4.77
N PRO A 505 -9.51 -12.32 5.42
CA PRO A 505 -8.88 -12.43 6.73
C PRO A 505 -9.85 -13.09 7.74
N GLY A 506 -9.44 -14.21 8.33
CA GLY A 506 -10.18 -14.84 9.45
C GLY A 506 -11.40 -15.70 9.08
N SER A 507 -11.76 -15.88 7.80
CA SER A 507 -12.83 -16.81 7.40
C SER A 507 -12.52 -17.50 6.08
N GLY A 508 -12.39 -18.82 6.11
CA GLY A 508 -11.95 -19.65 4.98
C GLY A 508 -12.95 -19.80 3.83
N THR A 509 -13.91 -18.88 3.65
CA THR A 509 -14.86 -18.97 2.54
C THR A 509 -15.26 -17.58 2.03
N THR A 510 -14.60 -17.14 0.96
CA THR A 510 -14.99 -15.93 0.23
C THR A 510 -16.28 -16.19 -0.54
N ILE A 511 -17.31 -15.40 -0.26
CA ILE A 511 -18.55 -15.43 -1.03
C ILE A 511 -18.30 -14.67 -2.33
N LEU A 512 -18.27 -15.40 -3.44
CA LEU A 512 -18.13 -14.82 -4.77
C LEU A 512 -19.50 -14.35 -5.27
N GLN A 513 -19.63 -13.07 -5.61
CA GLN A 513 -20.88 -12.58 -6.19
C GLN A 513 -20.90 -12.76 -7.71
N VAL A 514 -22.02 -13.29 -8.17
CA VAL A 514 -22.39 -13.32 -9.59
C VAL A 514 -23.20 -12.04 -9.85
N PRO A 515 -22.82 -11.20 -10.82
CA PRO A 515 -23.56 -9.98 -11.12
C PRO A 515 -24.97 -10.29 -11.56
N ALA A 516 -25.84 -9.31 -11.36
CA ALA A 516 -27.22 -9.37 -11.80
C ALA A 516 -27.30 -9.65 -13.33
N PRO A 517 -28.33 -10.38 -13.80
CA PRO A 517 -28.54 -10.60 -15.23
C PRO A 517 -28.67 -9.25 -15.94
N ALA A 518 -27.68 -8.94 -16.77
CA ALA A 518 -27.57 -7.64 -17.41
C ALA A 518 -28.51 -7.52 -18.62
N SER A 519 -28.98 -6.30 -18.88
CA SER A 519 -29.66 -5.90 -20.12
C SER A 519 -28.72 -6.11 -21.33
N ASP A 520 -29.20 -6.52 -22.50
CA ASP A 520 -28.40 -6.74 -23.72
C ASP A 520 -27.88 -5.44 -24.39
N GLN A 521 -27.92 -4.30 -23.69
CA GLN A 521 -27.54 -3.01 -24.26
C GLN A 521 -26.02 -2.87 -24.46
N PRO A 522 -25.58 -2.30 -25.60
CA PRO A 522 -24.17 -2.00 -25.82
C PRO A 522 -23.67 -0.99 -24.79
N VAL A 523 -22.37 -1.08 -24.47
CA VAL A 523 -21.72 -0.17 -23.52
C VAL A 523 -21.73 1.25 -24.09
N ASP A 524 -22.11 2.22 -23.26
CA ASP A 524 -22.05 3.63 -23.62
C ASP A 524 -20.63 4.02 -24.07
N ILE A 525 -20.51 4.76 -25.17
CA ILE A 525 -19.21 5.07 -25.78
C ILE A 525 -18.34 5.90 -24.83
N LYS A 526 -18.92 6.84 -24.08
CA LYS A 526 -18.15 7.66 -23.13
C LYS A 526 -17.65 6.80 -21.98
N ARG A 527 -18.49 5.93 -21.43
CA ARG A 527 -18.10 4.97 -20.39
C ARG A 527 -17.02 4.01 -20.89
N GLY A 528 -17.19 3.43 -22.07
CA GLY A 528 -16.20 2.56 -22.68
C GLY A 528 -14.84 3.25 -22.87
N LYS A 529 -14.83 4.51 -23.35
CA LYS A 529 -13.59 5.31 -23.44
C LYS A 529 -12.91 5.53 -22.09
N TYR A 530 -13.70 5.79 -21.04
CA TYR A 530 -13.18 5.95 -19.69
C TYR A 530 -12.55 4.66 -19.17
N LEU A 531 -13.22 3.51 -19.34
CA LEU A 531 -12.71 2.22 -18.90
C LEU A 531 -11.42 1.82 -19.63
N ILE A 532 -11.31 2.11 -20.94
CA ILE A 532 -10.06 1.89 -21.68
C ILE A 532 -8.95 2.82 -21.19
N TRP A 533 -9.26 4.11 -20.96
CA TRP A 533 -8.29 5.04 -20.37
C TRP A 533 -7.80 4.58 -19.00
N GLU A 534 -8.70 4.12 -18.13
CA GLU A 534 -8.35 3.59 -16.81
C GLU A 534 -7.45 2.36 -16.92
N LEU A 535 -7.73 1.42 -17.83
CA LEU A 535 -6.85 0.28 -18.08
C LEU A 535 -5.47 0.70 -18.60
N CYS A 536 -5.40 1.74 -19.43
CA CYS A 536 -4.12 2.30 -19.86
C CYS A 536 -3.35 2.88 -18.66
N GLU A 537 -4.01 3.65 -17.80
CA GLU A 537 -3.41 4.23 -16.60
C GLU A 537 -2.93 3.15 -15.62
N LEU A 538 -3.80 2.18 -15.31
CA LEU A 538 -3.48 1.10 -14.38
C LEU A 538 -2.27 0.29 -14.87
N ASN A 539 -2.22 -0.09 -16.16
CA ASN A 539 -1.05 -0.79 -16.69
C ASN A 539 0.18 0.11 -16.70
N PHE A 540 0.10 1.34 -17.21
CA PHE A 540 1.25 2.26 -17.28
C PHE A 540 1.89 2.50 -15.91
N ARG A 541 1.09 2.80 -14.87
CA ARG A 541 1.58 3.07 -13.51
C ARG A 541 2.29 1.84 -12.92
N GLN A 542 1.72 0.65 -13.10
CA GLN A 542 2.32 -0.58 -12.61
C GLN A 542 3.56 -0.97 -13.42
N GLU A 543 3.53 -0.83 -14.74
CA GLU A 543 4.66 -1.10 -15.63
C GLU A 543 5.86 -0.21 -15.32
N LEU A 544 5.63 1.09 -15.04
CA LEU A 544 6.66 2.02 -14.61
C LEU A 544 7.27 1.63 -13.26
N LEU A 545 6.45 1.32 -12.25
CA LEU A 545 6.94 0.80 -10.96
C LEU A 545 7.80 -0.45 -11.15
N SER A 546 7.37 -1.32 -12.06
CA SER A 546 8.00 -2.62 -12.28
C SER A 546 9.35 -2.48 -12.96
N LEU A 547 9.43 -1.60 -13.95
CA LEU A 547 10.66 -1.26 -14.62
C LEU A 547 11.64 -0.57 -13.66
N ASP A 548 11.17 0.41 -12.88
CA ASP A 548 11.99 1.11 -11.90
C ASP A 548 12.57 0.15 -10.86
N THR A 549 11.76 -0.74 -10.28
CA THR A 549 12.23 -1.75 -9.33
C THR A 549 13.25 -2.72 -9.97
N HIS A 550 13.12 -2.99 -11.27
CA HIS A 550 14.04 -3.89 -11.97
C HIS A 550 15.40 -3.23 -12.24
N LEU A 551 15.42 -1.92 -12.50
CA LEU A 551 16.61 -1.17 -12.89
C LEU A 551 17.23 -0.35 -11.75
N THR A 552 16.71 -0.48 -10.54
CA THR A 552 17.23 0.20 -9.34
C THR A 552 17.57 -0.83 -8.29
N HIS A 553 18.77 -0.73 -7.74
CA HIS A 553 19.26 -1.66 -6.74
C HIS A 553 19.77 -0.90 -5.52
N PRO A 554 19.40 -1.36 -4.31
CA PRO A 554 20.02 -0.84 -3.09
C PRO A 554 21.50 -1.26 -3.07
N ASP A 555 22.30 -0.56 -2.27
CA ASP A 555 23.72 -0.89 -2.08
C ASP A 555 23.88 -2.36 -1.65
N SER A 556 24.91 -3.04 -2.16
CA SER A 556 25.14 -4.47 -1.88
C SER A 556 25.37 -4.80 -0.40
N SER A 557 25.62 -3.79 0.45
CA SER A 557 25.77 -3.91 1.91
C SER A 557 24.51 -3.53 2.69
N ALA A 558 23.38 -3.28 2.02
CA ALA A 558 22.12 -2.86 2.63
C ALA A 558 21.50 -3.96 3.50
N THR A 559 20.95 -3.57 4.66
CA THR A 559 20.12 -4.47 5.47
C THR A 559 18.74 -4.65 4.85
N GLU A 560 17.95 -5.63 5.31
CA GLU A 560 16.57 -5.84 4.84
C GLU A 560 15.70 -4.59 5.05
N GLU A 561 15.89 -3.87 6.16
CA GLU A 561 15.22 -2.60 6.45
C GLU A 561 15.63 -1.50 5.45
N ASP A 562 16.92 -1.43 5.10
CA ASP A 562 17.42 -0.46 4.10
C ASP A 562 16.85 -0.75 2.71
N VAL A 563 16.72 -2.03 2.33
CA VAL A 563 16.12 -2.45 1.05
C VAL A 563 14.66 -2.04 0.98
N ILE A 564 13.89 -2.27 2.06
CA ILE A 564 12.48 -1.85 2.14
C ILE A 564 12.39 -0.33 2.02
N ASN A 565 13.17 0.41 2.80
CA ASN A 565 13.18 1.87 2.77
C ASN A 565 13.57 2.43 1.40
N PHE A 566 14.54 1.81 0.75
CA PHE A 566 14.94 2.14 -0.62
C PHE A 566 13.76 1.99 -1.59
N GLN A 567 13.09 0.83 -1.57
CA GLN A 567 11.93 0.57 -2.43
C GLN A 567 10.75 1.50 -2.15
N LEU A 568 10.48 1.79 -0.87
CA LEU A 568 9.43 2.73 -0.46
C LEU A 568 9.70 4.13 -1.03
N LYS A 569 10.94 4.61 -0.93
CA LYS A 569 11.34 5.93 -1.45
C LYS A 569 11.16 6.03 -2.96
N HIS A 570 11.61 5.01 -3.70
CA HIS A 570 11.43 4.94 -5.15
C HIS A 570 9.95 4.96 -5.53
N GLN A 571 9.13 4.17 -4.83
CA GLN A 571 7.70 4.16 -5.06
C GLN A 571 7.04 5.52 -4.77
N GLU A 572 7.42 6.21 -3.69
CA GLU A 572 6.96 7.57 -3.38
C GLU A 572 7.32 8.56 -4.51
N GLN A 573 8.52 8.45 -5.09
CA GLN A 573 8.94 9.28 -6.23
C GLN A 573 8.08 9.04 -7.48
N ILE A 574 7.75 7.78 -7.77
CA ILE A 574 6.87 7.43 -8.90
C ILE A 574 5.44 7.91 -8.64
N MET A 575 4.92 7.74 -7.42
CA MET A 575 3.61 8.25 -7.04
C MET A 575 3.51 9.77 -7.22
N GLY A 576 4.60 10.50 -6.95
CA GLY A 576 4.70 11.95 -7.19
C GLY A 576 4.60 12.39 -8.65
N LEU A 577 4.65 11.47 -9.63
CA LEU A 577 4.40 11.77 -11.05
C LEU A 577 2.92 12.03 -11.35
N PHE A 578 2.03 11.55 -10.49
CA PHE A 578 0.60 11.56 -10.72
C PHE A 578 -0.06 12.60 -9.82
N SER A 579 -1.04 13.33 -10.37
CA SER A 579 -1.74 14.40 -9.64
C SER A 579 -2.43 13.93 -8.36
N ASP A 580 -2.77 12.64 -8.30
CA ASP A 580 -3.44 11.99 -7.18
C ASP A 580 -2.48 11.22 -6.26
N GLY A 581 -1.16 11.31 -6.49
CA GLY A 581 -0.15 10.73 -5.60
C GLY A 581 -0.29 9.22 -5.44
N SER A 582 -0.66 8.49 -6.50
CA SER A 582 -1.13 7.10 -6.40
C SER A 582 -0.76 6.26 -7.62
N LEU A 583 -0.56 4.95 -7.44
CA LEU A 583 -0.36 4.00 -8.56
C LEU A 583 -1.67 3.40 -9.11
N VAL A 584 -2.81 3.82 -8.56
CA VAL A 584 -4.15 3.57 -9.12
C VAL A 584 -4.91 4.90 -9.18
N PRO A 585 -5.65 5.22 -10.26
CA PRO A 585 -6.40 6.46 -10.35
C PRO A 585 -7.43 6.58 -9.22
N LEU A 586 -7.24 7.51 -8.28
CA LEU A 586 -8.09 7.64 -7.09
C LEU A 586 -9.36 8.44 -7.38
N THR A 587 -9.26 9.54 -8.13
CA THR A 587 -10.37 10.47 -8.28
C THR A 587 -10.97 10.45 -9.68
N PRO A 588 -12.27 10.78 -9.80
CA PRO A 588 -12.87 11.15 -11.09
C PRO A 588 -12.27 12.44 -11.68
N THR A 589 -11.19 13.00 -11.16
CA THR A 589 -10.42 14.09 -11.80
C THR A 589 -8.96 13.71 -12.04
N ALA A 590 -8.50 12.57 -11.51
CA ALA A 590 -7.15 12.05 -11.69
C ALA A 590 -6.81 12.04 -13.18
N THR A 591 -5.70 12.67 -13.51
CA THR A 591 -5.21 12.76 -14.88
C THR A 591 -3.72 12.48 -14.87
N ASN A 592 -3.26 11.77 -15.89
CA ASN A 592 -1.84 11.56 -16.05
C ASN A 592 -1.20 12.84 -16.59
N CYS A 593 -0.41 13.48 -15.74
CA CYS A 593 0.28 14.71 -16.09
C CYS A 593 1.22 14.53 -17.28
N LEU A 594 1.68 13.31 -17.59
CA LEU A 594 2.52 13.02 -18.77
C LEU A 594 1.73 12.93 -20.09
N ALA A 595 0.40 12.86 -20.04
CA ALA A 595 -0.47 12.77 -21.21
C ALA A 595 -1.33 14.03 -21.42
N LEU A 596 -1.20 15.06 -20.58
CA LEU A 596 -1.94 16.32 -20.72
C LEU A 596 -1.62 17.01 -22.05
N PRO A 597 -2.56 17.71 -22.69
CA PRO A 597 -2.30 18.34 -23.99
C PRO A 597 -1.47 19.62 -23.85
N SER A 598 -1.56 20.31 -22.70
CA SER A 598 -0.85 21.56 -22.45
C SER A 598 0.58 21.32 -21.97
N TRP A 599 1.56 21.93 -22.65
CA TRP A 599 2.97 21.85 -22.25
C TRP A 599 3.21 22.39 -20.84
N SER A 600 2.56 23.50 -20.48
CA SER A 600 2.75 24.17 -19.19
C SER A 600 2.33 23.30 -18.01
N GLU A 601 1.47 22.30 -18.23
CA GLU A 601 1.02 21.36 -17.20
C GLU A 601 1.85 20.07 -17.22
N ARG A 602 2.44 19.71 -18.37
CA ARG A 602 3.25 18.49 -18.52
C ARG A 602 4.69 18.62 -18.01
N PHE A 603 5.31 19.79 -18.18
CA PHE A 603 6.77 19.87 -18.10
C PHE A 603 7.35 19.56 -16.72
N GLU A 604 6.64 19.86 -15.63
CA GLU A 604 7.07 19.46 -14.27
C GLU A 604 7.00 17.94 -14.09
N ALA A 605 5.91 17.31 -14.55
CA ALA A 605 5.81 15.85 -14.54
C ALA A 605 6.92 15.19 -15.39
N LEU A 606 7.30 15.80 -16.52
CA LEU A 606 8.42 15.32 -17.33
C LEU A 606 9.78 15.45 -16.62
N LYS A 607 9.98 16.47 -15.78
CA LYS A 607 11.19 16.57 -14.95
C LYS A 607 11.22 15.44 -13.92
N SER A 608 10.13 15.25 -13.18
CA SER A 608 10.03 14.16 -12.22
C SER A 608 10.19 12.79 -12.89
N PHE A 609 9.62 12.61 -14.09
CA PHE A 609 9.76 11.37 -14.86
C PHE A 609 11.20 11.12 -15.28
N ARG A 610 11.91 12.17 -15.69
CA ARG A 610 13.34 12.12 -15.95
C ARG A 610 14.12 11.76 -14.68
N ASP A 611 13.78 12.33 -13.53
CA ASP A 611 14.50 12.10 -12.26
C ASP A 611 14.34 10.65 -11.79
N VAL A 612 13.17 10.03 -12.01
CA VAL A 612 12.98 8.58 -11.82
C VAL A 612 13.94 7.79 -12.72
N MET A 613 13.95 8.08 -14.02
CA MET A 613 14.82 7.36 -14.98
C MET A 613 16.32 7.64 -14.80
N GLN A 614 16.71 8.73 -14.14
CA GLN A 614 18.11 9.02 -13.84
C GLN A 614 18.69 8.05 -12.81
N ALA A 615 17.85 7.46 -11.96
CA ALA A 615 18.28 6.49 -10.96
C ALA A 615 18.51 5.08 -11.55
N TRP A 616 18.11 4.85 -12.79
CA TRP A 616 18.22 3.54 -13.44
C TRP A 616 19.68 3.24 -13.84
N GLU A 617 20.04 1.97 -13.82
CA GLU A 617 21.34 1.50 -14.32
C GLU A 617 21.57 1.83 -15.81
N ILE A 618 20.48 1.97 -16.57
CA ILE A 618 20.52 2.32 -17.99
C ILE A 618 20.60 3.85 -18.11
N PRO A 619 21.71 4.40 -18.60
CA PRO A 619 21.93 5.85 -18.58
C PRO A 619 21.05 6.57 -19.60
N LEU A 620 20.48 7.70 -19.17
CA LEU A 620 19.81 8.64 -20.08
C LEU A 620 20.79 9.22 -21.11
N SER A 621 20.32 9.30 -22.36
CA SER A 621 21.05 9.96 -23.45
C SER A 621 21.24 11.46 -23.19
N PHE A 622 22.23 12.07 -23.84
CA PHE A 622 22.47 13.51 -23.73
C PHE A 622 21.22 14.35 -24.06
N VAL A 623 20.45 13.95 -25.08
CA VAL A 623 19.23 14.64 -25.49
C VAL A 623 18.15 14.56 -24.40
N SER A 624 18.03 13.41 -23.72
CA SER A 624 17.06 13.22 -22.62
C SER A 624 17.38 14.06 -21.38
N LYS A 625 18.63 14.47 -21.23
CA LYS A 625 19.10 15.38 -20.16
C LYS A 625 18.95 16.87 -20.52
N GLY A 626 18.34 17.17 -21.66
CA GLY A 626 18.11 18.53 -22.15
C GLY A 626 17.23 19.38 -21.23
N HIS A 627 17.11 20.67 -21.59
CA HIS A 627 16.35 21.64 -20.81
C HIS A 627 14.84 21.41 -20.94
N LEU A 628 14.17 21.21 -19.80
CA LEU A 628 12.72 21.22 -19.65
C LEU A 628 12.30 22.50 -18.93
N GLY A 629 11.81 23.47 -19.69
CA GLY A 629 11.35 24.77 -19.18
C GLY A 629 9.85 24.99 -19.37
N PRO A 630 9.27 26.02 -18.75
CA PRO A 630 7.83 26.31 -18.82
C PRO A 630 7.39 26.76 -20.22
N LEU A 631 8.31 27.34 -20.99
CA LEU A 631 8.11 27.68 -22.40
C LEU A 631 8.52 26.46 -23.22
N GLY A 632 7.55 25.79 -23.85
CA GLY A 632 7.74 24.57 -24.66
C GLY A 632 8.58 24.80 -25.92
N SER A 633 9.87 25.07 -25.71
CA SER A 633 10.84 25.30 -26.77
C SER A 633 11.06 24.04 -27.60
N GLU A 634 11.59 24.22 -28.80
CA GLU A 634 12.00 23.10 -29.67
C GLU A 634 12.96 22.12 -28.95
N VAL A 635 13.86 22.64 -28.11
CA VAL A 635 14.76 21.81 -27.30
C VAL A 635 13.98 20.97 -26.29
N ALA A 636 12.96 21.55 -25.67
CA ALA A 636 12.16 20.86 -24.66
C ALA A 636 11.27 19.76 -25.27
N LEU A 637 10.68 20.01 -26.45
CA LEU A 637 9.92 18.99 -27.19
C LEU A 637 10.81 17.83 -27.66
N ARG A 638 12.04 18.12 -28.11
CA ARG A 638 13.03 17.06 -28.42
C ARG A 638 13.44 16.27 -27.19
N THR A 639 13.55 16.93 -26.04
CA THR A 639 13.86 16.30 -24.75
C THR A 639 12.71 15.38 -24.32
N GLU A 640 11.44 15.82 -24.43
CA GLU A 640 10.25 14.99 -24.18
C GLU A 640 10.25 13.75 -25.07
N ALA A 641 10.45 13.92 -26.38
CA ALA A 641 10.48 12.80 -27.33
C ALA A 641 11.60 11.80 -27.01
N ALA A 642 12.80 12.28 -26.63
CA ALA A 642 13.91 11.43 -26.25
C ALA A 642 13.67 10.67 -24.93
N LEU A 643 13.09 11.33 -23.92
CA LEU A 643 12.74 10.72 -22.64
C LEU A 643 11.70 9.61 -22.79
N VAL A 644 10.63 9.90 -23.53
CA VAL A 644 9.55 8.95 -23.76
C VAL A 644 10.00 7.76 -24.63
N ALA A 645 10.85 8.01 -25.63
CA ALA A 645 11.48 6.95 -26.42
C ALA A 645 12.42 6.08 -25.57
N HIS A 646 13.19 6.70 -24.68
CA HIS A 646 14.05 5.97 -23.75
C HIS A 646 13.24 5.03 -22.86
N TYR A 647 12.16 5.52 -22.23
CA TYR A 647 11.24 4.67 -21.46
C TYR A 647 10.72 3.49 -22.29
N ALA A 648 10.17 3.77 -23.48
CA ALA A 648 9.52 2.75 -24.29
C ALA A 648 10.49 1.67 -24.78
N GLN A 649 11.69 2.08 -25.19
CA GLN A 649 12.75 1.16 -25.60
C GLN A 649 13.25 0.34 -24.41
N THR A 650 13.56 0.98 -23.29
CA THR A 650 14.07 0.32 -22.09
C THR A 650 13.06 -0.69 -21.53
N PHE A 651 11.77 -0.35 -21.51
CA PHE A 651 10.71 -1.29 -21.14
C PHE A 651 10.69 -2.51 -22.07
N PHE A 652 10.74 -2.28 -23.39
CA PHE A 652 10.78 -3.36 -24.36
C PHE A 652 12.02 -4.24 -24.18
N ASP A 653 13.19 -3.64 -23.97
CA ASP A 653 14.45 -4.34 -23.76
C ASP A 653 14.43 -5.23 -22.50
N VAL A 654 13.77 -4.79 -21.43
CA VAL A 654 13.61 -5.56 -20.19
C VAL A 654 12.54 -6.66 -20.31
N PHE A 655 11.33 -6.31 -20.78
CA PHE A 655 10.16 -7.19 -20.68
C PHE A 655 9.78 -7.92 -21.99
N GLY A 656 10.38 -7.55 -23.13
CA GLY A 656 10.13 -8.18 -24.43
C GLY A 656 8.73 -7.93 -25.03
N GLN A 657 7.97 -7.00 -24.44
CA GLN A 657 6.67 -6.55 -24.95
C GLN A 657 6.62 -5.01 -24.93
N PRO A 658 5.88 -4.37 -25.85
CA PRO A 658 5.73 -2.92 -25.82
C PRO A 658 4.93 -2.51 -24.56
N PRO A 659 5.27 -1.37 -23.93
CA PRO A 659 4.53 -0.87 -22.77
C PRO A 659 3.14 -0.37 -23.17
N VAL A 660 2.23 -0.40 -22.21
CA VAL A 660 0.96 0.32 -22.29
C VAL A 660 1.22 1.79 -22.01
N LEU A 661 0.74 2.66 -22.91
CA LEU A 661 1.06 4.09 -22.89
C LEU A 661 -0.01 4.92 -22.18
N PRO A 662 0.37 6.04 -21.56
CA PRO A 662 -0.58 6.94 -20.92
C PRO A 662 -1.39 7.70 -21.96
N HIS A 663 -2.71 7.71 -21.81
CA HIS A 663 -3.62 8.36 -22.76
C HIS A 663 -4.29 9.59 -22.14
N LEU A 664 -4.72 10.52 -23.00
CA LEU A 664 -5.52 11.65 -22.59
C LEU A 664 -6.86 11.17 -22.04
N ARG A 665 -7.18 11.63 -20.84
CA ARG A 665 -8.45 11.35 -20.21
C ARG A 665 -9.63 11.87 -21.07
N PRO A 666 -10.66 11.04 -21.36
CA PRO A 666 -11.84 11.49 -22.07
C PRO A 666 -12.62 12.56 -21.29
N SER A 667 -13.04 13.63 -21.98
CA SER A 667 -13.92 14.66 -21.41
C SER A 667 -15.34 14.11 -21.21
N GLY A 668 -15.84 14.15 -19.96
CA GLY A 668 -17.23 13.82 -19.63
C GLY A 668 -17.49 12.50 -18.92
N GLY A 669 -16.55 11.97 -18.13
CA GLY A 669 -16.88 11.00 -17.08
C GLY A 669 -17.23 11.76 -15.80
N MET A 670 -18.51 11.93 -15.49
CA MET A 670 -18.94 12.47 -14.19
C MET A 670 -19.99 11.57 -13.54
N SER A 671 -19.79 11.49 -12.22
CA SER A 671 -20.59 10.90 -11.13
C SER A 671 -20.89 9.42 -11.24
#